data_AF-A0A3B9IYW8-F1
#
_entry.id   AF-A0A3B9IYW8-F1
#
_cell.length_a   1.000
_cell.length_b   1.000
_cell.length_c   1.000
_cell.angle_alpha   90.00
_cell.angle_beta   90.00
_cell.angle_gamma   90.00
#
_symmetry.space_group_name_H-M   'P 1'
#
loop_
_entity.id
_entity.type
_entity.pdbx_description
1 polymer ?
#
loop_
_entity_poly.entity_id
_entity_poly.type
_entity_poly.pdbx_seq_one_letter_code
_entity_poly.pdbx_strand_id
1 'polypeptide(L)'
;MSERKICYRCMEKYDMSRQVCPLCGYDETTPNNPMYITPGTILHERYLIGILMRCNGEGATYIGHDMSTSCKVLIREYMPVNLCSRVKNKATISVNYNNLAKYKAFMAEYTELHKSLARLRNNSNINPVLDMFSENNTTYTVFEYVDGMTMMDFLKENAGEISWEQASKLFPQLFTTVGILHNAGIIHRALNPETVYINPKGELKILGFCVSAERTADAGLEPEIFKGYAAPEQYFINSNNPQGSWTDVYGMCALLYRALTGCMPTDAKDRMKSDDLLPPDQLNGSIPHHVSRVIMDGMNLSGKNRIQTITELVTRLFEQPAPIKQVNPSPNYTRQPQYNPNPYNQPQYPQYPRQQPYPQQYQYQNPPQYTRQPVQNQDGEEYDNYKLEKVNTVDRIKVPVLIGILLFLILFIISVVIVHMVTPAKNQKSNISSQKRASVSDNIVTGESGEDETSVPAPEVEVPDLVGSFYQLVQTKYGDDFTFEASYEYNDSYESDMIFAQDTAKGTKVPKDSVIKLKISKGKDNTKIPDYADINVSQYEIKLKSAGISNYSLIASTDTWGNPNTVVGLKVDGKEVKANDEFSNSSGKKLEVYYIPSDQNTSYQDNNSYDNNNYNDYNNNYYDNTDYSYTPTPTPTPVPDNSASSVVDNSGGNVSGGDNSGGNYLVNGGSAVDNGGGSVVDNGGGAVVDNGGGAVVDNGGGAV
;
A
#
# COMPACT_ATOMS: atom_id res chain seq x y z
N MET A 1 -6.91 44.13 10.66
CA MET A 1 -6.39 42.99 9.86
C MET A 1 -7.59 42.18 9.42
N SER A 2 -7.60 41.60 8.21
CA SER A 2 -8.59 40.57 7.89
C SER A 2 -8.28 39.28 8.66
N GLU A 3 -9.32 38.53 8.98
CA GLU A 3 -9.17 37.21 9.59
C GLU A 3 -8.61 36.23 8.56
N ARG A 4 -7.74 35.31 9.00
CA ARG A 4 -7.06 34.36 8.11
C ARG A 4 -7.38 32.93 8.51
N LYS A 5 -7.83 32.14 7.54
CA LYS A 5 -8.07 30.70 7.66
C LYS A 5 -6.91 29.90 7.05
N ILE A 6 -6.78 28.63 7.43
CA ILE A 6 -5.77 27.71 6.89
C ILE A 6 -6.38 26.95 5.71
N CYS A 7 -5.70 26.92 4.58
CA CYS A 7 -6.13 26.14 3.42
C CYS A 7 -5.92 24.63 3.66
N TYR A 8 -6.99 23.85 3.58
CA TYR A 8 -6.94 22.39 3.80
C TYR A 8 -6.12 21.60 2.76
N ARG A 9 -5.68 22.22 1.65
CA ARG A 9 -4.80 21.59 0.65
C ARG A 9 -3.31 21.89 0.84
N CYS A 10 -2.93 23.15 1.06
CA CYS A 10 -1.51 23.56 1.15
C CYS A 10 -1.05 23.91 2.57
N MET A 11 -1.96 23.96 3.54
CA MET A 11 -1.75 24.36 4.93
C MET A 11 -1.22 25.79 5.14
N GLU A 12 -1.35 26.65 4.13
CA GLU A 12 -1.03 28.07 4.22
C GLU A 12 -2.19 28.92 4.75
N LYS A 13 -1.86 30.03 5.42
CA LYS A 13 -2.82 30.97 6.01
C LYS A 13 -3.19 32.07 5.01
N TYR A 14 -4.46 32.11 4.60
CA TYR A 14 -5.00 33.04 3.59
C TYR A 14 -6.26 33.77 4.06
N ASP A 15 -6.65 34.83 3.35
CA ASP A 15 -7.77 35.71 3.74
C ASP A 15 -9.10 34.95 3.77
N MET A 16 -9.84 35.06 4.89
CA MET A 16 -11.09 34.34 5.10
C MET A 16 -12.21 34.78 4.14
N SER A 17 -12.12 35.98 3.54
CA SER A 17 -13.11 36.44 2.55
C SER A 17 -13.04 35.70 1.22
N ARG A 18 -12.03 34.84 1.00
CA ARG A 18 -11.86 34.08 -0.25
C ARG A 18 -12.36 32.65 -0.10
N GLN A 19 -13.25 32.24 -1.00
CA GLN A 19 -13.70 30.85 -1.11
C GLN A 19 -12.59 29.93 -1.65
N VAL A 20 -11.85 30.39 -2.66
CA VAL A 20 -10.74 29.66 -3.29
C VAL A 20 -9.40 30.15 -2.74
N CYS A 21 -8.52 29.21 -2.38
CA CYS A 21 -7.17 29.52 -1.92
C CYS A 21 -6.29 30.06 -3.06
N PRO A 22 -5.75 31.29 -2.95
CA PRO A 22 -4.98 31.93 -4.02
C PRO A 22 -3.58 31.32 -4.23
N LEU A 23 -3.16 30.37 -3.38
CA LEU A 23 -1.83 29.75 -3.43
C LEU A 23 -1.83 28.36 -4.09
N CYS A 24 -2.97 27.67 -4.15
CA CYS A 24 -3.05 26.29 -4.67
C CYS A 24 -4.38 25.93 -5.36
N GLY A 25 -5.24 26.93 -5.62
CA GLY A 25 -6.51 26.77 -6.33
C GLY A 25 -7.57 25.93 -5.61
N TYR A 26 -7.36 25.56 -4.34
CA TYR A 26 -8.31 24.74 -3.59
C TYR A 26 -9.56 25.52 -3.20
N ASP A 27 -10.73 25.03 -3.60
CA ASP A 27 -12.04 25.48 -3.13
C ASP A 27 -12.50 24.58 -1.97
N GLU A 28 -12.95 25.19 -0.87
CA GLU A 28 -13.48 24.47 0.30
C GLU A 28 -14.84 23.80 0.04
N THR A 29 -15.54 24.12 -1.06
CA THR A 29 -16.75 23.38 -1.50
C THR A 29 -16.43 22.10 -2.28
N THR A 30 -15.15 21.78 -2.53
CA THR A 30 -14.73 20.55 -3.24
C THR A 30 -15.23 19.31 -2.47
N PRO A 31 -16.06 18.43 -3.07
CA PRO A 31 -16.58 17.24 -2.37
C PRO A 31 -15.47 16.30 -1.91
N ASN A 32 -15.45 15.95 -0.62
CA ASN A 32 -14.56 14.92 -0.08
C ASN A 32 -15.21 13.53 -0.15
N ASN A 33 -14.39 12.48 -0.27
CA ASN A 33 -14.88 11.11 -0.16
C ASN A 33 -15.31 10.83 1.31
N PRO A 34 -16.58 10.48 1.57
CA PRO A 34 -17.11 10.30 2.92
C PRO A 34 -16.61 9.04 3.65
N MET A 35 -15.79 8.21 2.99
CA MET A 35 -15.05 7.12 3.63
C MET A 35 -13.92 7.64 4.54
N TYR A 36 -13.37 8.81 4.23
CA TYR A 36 -12.23 9.41 4.91
C TYR A 36 -12.64 10.63 5.76
N ILE A 37 -11.75 11.10 6.63
CA ILE A 37 -12.01 12.26 7.48
C ILE A 37 -12.25 13.51 6.62
N THR A 38 -13.28 14.28 6.97
CA THR A 38 -13.61 15.54 6.29
C THR A 38 -12.53 16.60 6.57
N PRO A 39 -12.01 17.29 5.54
CA PRO A 39 -11.09 18.42 5.73
C PRO A 39 -11.70 19.49 6.65
N GLY A 40 -10.88 20.09 7.51
CA GLY A 40 -11.33 21.00 8.57
C GLY A 40 -11.66 20.32 9.90
N THR A 41 -11.69 18.98 9.97
CA THR A 41 -11.79 18.25 11.25
C THR A 41 -10.56 18.55 12.11
N ILE A 42 -10.76 18.80 13.41
CA ILE A 42 -9.66 18.88 14.39
C ILE A 42 -9.64 17.57 15.18
N LEU A 43 -8.49 16.90 15.22
CA LEU A 43 -8.24 15.72 16.05
C LEU A 43 -7.33 16.07 17.24
N HIS A 44 -7.50 15.35 18.35
CA HIS A 44 -6.71 15.48 19.58
C HIS A 44 -6.56 16.95 20.07
N GLU A 45 -7.60 17.76 19.83
CA GLU A 45 -7.67 19.21 20.12
C GLU A 45 -6.54 20.07 19.50
N ARG A 46 -5.72 19.49 18.61
CA ARG A 46 -4.43 20.04 18.17
C ARG A 46 -4.19 19.95 16.67
N TYR A 47 -4.69 18.93 16.00
CA TYR A 47 -4.33 18.60 14.62
C TYR A 47 -5.47 18.91 13.66
N LEU A 48 -5.32 19.97 12.87
CA LEU A 48 -6.24 20.32 11.80
C LEU A 48 -6.00 19.40 10.59
N ILE A 49 -7.00 18.60 10.22
CA ILE A 49 -6.97 17.67 9.11
C ILE A 49 -7.25 18.39 7.79
N GLY A 50 -6.42 18.13 6.79
CA GLY A 50 -6.58 18.61 5.42
C GLY A 50 -7.23 17.60 4.49
N ILE A 51 -6.91 17.72 3.20
CA ILE A 51 -7.26 16.72 2.21
C ILE A 51 -6.53 15.39 2.43
N LEU A 52 -7.14 14.30 1.97
CA LEU A 52 -6.47 13.03 1.76
C LEU A 52 -5.34 13.20 0.74
N MET A 53 -4.13 12.74 1.09
CA MET A 53 -2.96 12.73 0.20
C MET A 53 -2.74 11.35 -0.44
N ARG A 54 -2.93 10.26 0.32
CA ARG A 54 -2.78 8.88 -0.15
C ARG A 54 -3.59 7.92 0.73
N CYS A 55 -4.06 6.81 0.19
CA CYS A 55 -4.67 5.71 0.92
C CYS A 55 -4.20 4.36 0.35
N ASN A 56 -4.08 3.36 1.22
CA ASN A 56 -3.76 1.96 0.87
C ASN A 56 -4.58 1.01 1.77
N GLY A 57 -4.41 -0.30 1.64
CA GLY A 57 -5.22 -1.29 2.37
C GLY A 57 -5.00 -1.34 3.89
N GLU A 58 -3.99 -0.63 4.41
CA GLU A 58 -3.80 -0.39 5.85
C GLU A 58 -4.54 0.86 6.34
N GLY A 59 -4.60 1.94 5.54
CA GLY A 59 -5.16 3.20 6.01
C GLY A 59 -4.98 4.42 5.11
N ALA A 60 -5.29 5.57 5.69
CA ALA A 60 -5.36 6.87 5.03
C ALA A 60 -4.24 7.80 5.52
N THR A 61 -3.69 8.64 4.66
CA THR A 61 -2.69 9.66 5.00
C THR A 61 -3.19 11.01 4.51
N TYR A 62 -3.37 11.94 5.44
CA TYR A 62 -3.83 13.31 5.20
C TYR A 62 -2.64 14.28 5.34
N ILE A 63 -2.69 15.41 4.63
CA ILE A 63 -1.90 16.58 5.03
C ILE A 63 -2.59 17.23 6.23
N GLY A 64 -1.84 17.81 7.16
CA GLY A 64 -2.39 18.47 8.35
C GLY A 64 -1.56 19.66 8.82
N HIS A 65 -2.13 20.42 9.76
CA HIS A 65 -1.46 21.50 10.47
C HIS A 65 -1.50 21.21 11.98
N ASP A 66 -0.32 21.19 12.61
CA ASP A 66 -0.22 21.15 14.06
C ASP A 66 -0.45 22.56 14.60
N MET A 67 -1.58 22.79 15.26
CA MET A 67 -1.96 24.12 15.74
C MET A 67 -1.06 24.63 16.87
N SER A 68 -0.37 23.76 17.62
CA SER A 68 0.50 24.19 18.73
C SER A 68 1.88 24.65 18.26
N THR A 69 2.41 24.06 17.19
CA THR A 69 3.69 24.47 16.57
C THR A 69 3.51 25.38 15.35
N SER A 70 2.29 25.47 14.79
CA SER A 70 1.99 26.08 13.48
C SER A 70 2.73 25.43 12.29
N CYS A 71 3.19 24.18 12.44
CA CYS A 71 3.89 23.44 11.39
C CYS A 71 2.96 22.59 10.52
N LYS A 72 3.39 22.30 9.28
CA LYS A 72 2.78 21.28 8.42
C LYS A 72 3.19 19.89 8.89
N VAL A 73 2.27 18.94 8.85
CA VAL A 73 2.48 17.53 9.25
C VAL A 73 1.80 16.59 8.25
N LEU A 74 2.20 15.33 8.26
CA LEU A 74 1.46 14.24 7.63
C LEU A 74 0.80 13.40 8.72
N ILE A 75 -0.51 13.14 8.60
CA ILE A 75 -1.27 12.41 9.61
C ILE A 75 -1.76 11.12 8.98
N ARG A 76 -1.21 9.98 9.43
CA ARG A 76 -1.63 8.64 9.00
C ARG A 76 -2.63 8.08 9.99
N GLU A 77 -3.82 7.76 9.47
CA GLU A 77 -4.89 7.06 10.17
C GLU A 77 -4.85 5.58 9.79
N TYR A 78 -4.84 4.69 10.78
CA TYR A 78 -5.12 3.28 10.55
C TYR A 78 -6.60 3.13 10.11
N MET A 79 -6.84 2.67 8.88
CA MET A 79 -8.18 2.49 8.32
C MET A 79 -8.19 1.37 7.25
N PRO A 80 -8.09 0.09 7.66
CA PRO A 80 -8.22 -1.02 6.74
C PRO A 80 -9.64 -1.10 6.17
N VAL A 81 -9.81 -0.66 4.93
CA VAL A 81 -11.11 -0.48 4.25
C VAL A 81 -11.92 -1.76 4.08
N ASN A 82 -11.26 -2.92 4.11
CA ASN A 82 -11.90 -4.24 4.06
C ASN A 82 -12.33 -4.76 5.45
N LEU A 83 -11.89 -4.13 6.54
CA LEU A 83 -12.21 -4.54 7.92
C LEU A 83 -13.19 -3.57 8.62
N CYS A 84 -13.16 -2.29 8.26
CA CYS A 84 -13.89 -1.23 8.95
C CYS A 84 -14.53 -0.21 8.00
N SER A 85 -15.46 0.61 8.51
CA SER A 85 -16.16 1.65 7.75
C SER A 85 -16.32 2.93 8.57
N ARG A 86 -16.50 4.07 7.89
CA ARG A 86 -16.73 5.37 8.52
C ARG A 86 -18.17 5.48 9.03
N VAL A 87 -18.37 5.97 10.25
CA VAL A 87 -19.72 6.34 10.72
C VAL A 87 -20.15 7.61 9.98
N LYS A 88 -21.31 7.56 9.31
CA LYS A 88 -21.81 8.67 8.48
C LYS A 88 -21.77 10.01 9.23
N ASN A 89 -21.14 11.01 8.59
CA ASN A 89 -20.94 12.37 9.09
C ASN A 89 -20.15 12.46 10.42
N LYS A 90 -19.26 11.50 10.71
CA LYS A 90 -18.35 11.53 11.87
C LYS A 90 -16.94 11.03 11.49
N ALA A 91 -15.92 11.47 12.21
CA ALA A 91 -14.58 10.90 12.11
C ALA A 91 -14.52 9.44 12.64
N THR A 92 -15.46 9.04 13.51
CA THR A 92 -15.48 7.73 14.17
C THR A 92 -15.56 6.55 13.20
N ILE A 93 -14.71 5.54 13.43
CA ILE A 93 -14.72 4.25 12.74
C ILE A 93 -15.73 3.28 13.40
N SER A 94 -16.41 2.51 12.56
CA SER A 94 -17.18 1.32 12.92
C SER A 94 -16.47 0.07 12.41
N VAL A 95 -16.46 -1.00 13.20
CA VAL A 95 -15.82 -2.28 12.85
C VAL A 95 -16.87 -3.38 13.03
N ASN A 96 -17.08 -4.21 12.00
CA ASN A 96 -17.96 -5.37 12.11
C ASN A 96 -17.35 -6.34 13.15
N TYR A 97 -18.18 -6.92 14.03
CA TYR A 97 -17.77 -7.87 15.06
C TYR A 97 -16.86 -9.00 14.53
N ASN A 98 -17.16 -9.53 13.34
CA ASN A 98 -16.37 -10.58 12.68
C ASN A 98 -14.94 -10.13 12.36
N ASN A 99 -14.79 -8.86 11.97
CA ASN A 99 -13.50 -8.25 11.65
C ASN A 99 -12.79 -7.72 12.90
N LEU A 100 -13.48 -7.59 14.05
CA LEU A 100 -12.97 -6.88 15.23
C LEU A 100 -11.68 -7.49 15.79
N ALA A 101 -11.52 -8.81 15.77
CA ALA A 101 -10.30 -9.48 16.20
C ALA A 101 -9.13 -9.17 15.24
N LYS A 102 -9.37 -9.28 13.92
CA LYS A 102 -8.38 -9.05 12.86
C LYS A 102 -7.95 -7.58 12.78
N TYR A 103 -8.92 -6.66 12.90
CA TYR A 103 -8.71 -5.22 13.02
C TYR A 103 -7.84 -4.89 14.24
N LYS A 104 -8.14 -5.46 15.42
CA LYS A 104 -7.33 -5.23 16.62
C LYS A 104 -5.91 -5.80 16.51
N ALA A 105 -5.73 -6.95 15.85
CA ALA A 105 -4.41 -7.54 15.62
C ALA A 105 -3.54 -6.62 14.75
N PHE A 106 -4.02 -6.25 13.56
CA PHE A 106 -3.28 -5.34 12.67
C PHE A 106 -3.15 -3.92 13.24
N MET A 107 -4.11 -3.42 14.04
CA MET A 107 -3.96 -2.14 14.75
C MET A 107 -2.84 -2.20 15.80
N ALA A 108 -2.65 -3.34 16.47
CA ALA A 108 -1.53 -3.54 17.39
C ALA A 108 -0.19 -3.62 16.64
N GLU A 109 -0.12 -4.35 15.52
CA GLU A 109 1.07 -4.37 14.65
C GLU A 109 1.42 -2.97 14.12
N TYR A 110 0.44 -2.22 13.62
CA TYR A 110 0.57 -0.82 13.20
C TYR A 110 1.13 0.04 14.33
N THR A 111 0.59 -0.13 15.54
CA THR A 111 1.00 0.65 16.72
C THR A 111 2.43 0.35 17.15
N GLU A 112 2.85 -0.92 17.19
CA GLU A 112 4.22 -1.30 17.56
C GLU A 112 5.24 -0.98 16.46
N LEU A 113 4.85 -1.03 15.18
CA LEU A 113 5.68 -0.53 14.08
C LEU A 113 5.95 0.97 14.25
N HIS A 114 4.92 1.78 14.43
CA HIS A 114 5.08 3.24 14.53
C HIS A 114 5.76 3.68 15.83
N LYS A 115 5.56 3.00 16.96
CA LYS A 115 6.40 3.15 18.17
C LYS A 115 7.86 2.83 17.91
N SER A 116 8.15 1.85 17.05
CA SER A 116 9.52 1.49 16.68
C SER A 116 10.17 2.53 15.78
N LEU A 117 9.41 3.11 14.84
CA LEU A 117 9.86 4.26 14.04
C LEU A 117 10.06 5.52 14.89
N ALA A 118 9.21 5.78 15.88
CA ALA A 118 9.40 6.89 16.84
C ALA A 118 10.70 6.76 17.65
N ARG A 119 11.12 5.54 17.98
CA ARG A 119 12.43 5.27 18.61
C ARG A 119 13.62 5.50 17.66
N LEU A 120 13.39 5.51 16.34
CA LEU A 120 14.40 5.75 15.30
C LEU A 120 14.37 7.17 14.72
N ARG A 121 13.52 8.08 15.24
CA ARG A 121 13.28 9.43 14.71
C ARG A 121 14.51 10.35 14.55
N ASN A 122 15.64 9.98 15.15
CA ASN A 122 16.91 10.70 15.04
C ASN A 122 17.71 10.31 13.76
N ASN A 123 17.23 9.34 12.97
CA ASN A 123 17.81 8.99 11.68
C ASN A 123 17.26 9.95 10.59
N SER A 124 18.17 10.63 9.88
CA SER A 124 17.85 11.65 8.86
C SER A 124 17.12 11.12 7.62
N ASN A 125 17.27 9.83 7.32
CA ASN A 125 16.77 9.18 6.10
C ASN A 125 15.47 8.39 6.36
N ILE A 126 14.87 8.49 7.54
CA ILE A 126 13.51 8.00 7.86
C ILE A 126 12.61 9.23 8.03
N ASN A 127 11.34 9.18 7.61
CA ASN A 127 10.41 10.26 7.97
C ASN A 127 10.09 10.23 9.48
N PRO A 128 10.43 11.27 10.28
CA PRO A 128 10.27 11.22 11.73
C PRO A 128 8.81 11.14 12.18
N VAL A 129 8.52 10.22 13.10
CA VAL A 129 7.26 10.22 13.87
C VAL A 129 7.37 11.30 14.96
N LEU A 130 6.44 12.24 14.93
CA LEU A 130 6.35 13.37 15.86
C LEU A 130 5.42 13.06 17.04
N ASP A 131 4.30 12.40 16.79
CA ASP A 131 3.26 12.11 17.78
C ASP A 131 2.45 10.85 17.41
N MET A 132 1.79 10.24 18.39
CA MET A 132 0.89 9.09 18.23
C MET A 132 -0.25 9.13 19.25
N PHE A 133 -1.49 9.10 18.79
CA PHE A 133 -2.68 9.12 19.65
C PHE A 133 -3.78 8.18 19.14
N SER A 134 -4.70 7.80 20.02
CA SER A 134 -5.88 6.99 19.66
C SER A 134 -7.16 7.79 19.94
N GLU A 135 -8.01 7.89 18.93
CA GLU A 135 -9.30 8.59 18.95
C GLU A 135 -10.23 7.87 17.97
N ASN A 136 -11.54 8.16 17.95
CA ASN A 136 -12.43 7.71 16.86
C ASN A 136 -12.44 6.19 16.56
N ASN A 137 -12.16 5.35 17.57
CA ASN A 137 -11.99 3.88 17.46
C ASN A 137 -10.78 3.42 16.60
N THR A 138 -9.80 4.29 16.36
CA THR A 138 -8.56 3.97 15.64
C THR A 138 -7.34 4.65 16.25
N THR A 139 -6.18 4.50 15.61
CA THR A 139 -4.89 5.10 16.00
C THR A 139 -4.35 5.96 14.86
N TYR A 140 -3.82 7.12 15.23
CA TYR A 140 -3.23 8.11 14.36
C TYR A 140 -1.73 8.22 14.64
N THR A 141 -0.93 8.28 13.58
CA THR A 141 0.51 8.58 13.65
C THR A 141 0.76 9.90 12.93
N VAL A 142 1.36 10.86 13.64
CA VAL A 142 1.75 12.15 13.08
C VAL A 142 3.23 12.10 12.71
N PHE A 143 3.53 12.45 11.47
CA PHE A 143 4.89 12.54 10.94
C PHE A 143 5.24 13.98 10.56
N GLU A 144 6.54 14.24 10.44
CA GLU A 144 7.06 15.42 9.74
C GLU A 144 6.50 15.48 8.31
N TYR A 145 6.22 16.70 7.83
CA TYR A 145 5.95 16.93 6.42
C TYR A 145 7.27 16.92 5.65
N VAL A 146 7.44 15.96 4.75
CA VAL A 146 8.65 15.85 3.93
C VAL A 146 8.56 16.80 2.74
N ASP A 147 9.31 17.89 2.84
CA ASP A 147 9.62 18.76 1.70
C ASP A 147 10.62 18.06 0.77
N GLY A 148 10.35 18.08 -0.54
CA GLY A 148 11.05 17.28 -1.55
C GLY A 148 10.11 16.61 -2.57
N MET A 149 10.69 15.75 -3.40
CA MET A 149 10.03 15.01 -4.49
C MET A 149 10.24 13.51 -4.37
N THR A 150 9.47 12.69 -5.09
CA THR A 150 9.75 11.24 -5.17
C THR A 150 11.02 11.00 -5.99
N MET A 151 11.72 9.88 -5.74
CA MET A 151 12.81 9.42 -6.60
C MET A 151 12.33 9.13 -8.03
N MET A 152 11.06 8.79 -8.22
CA MET A 152 10.45 8.65 -9.55
C MET A 152 10.39 9.98 -10.30
N ASP A 153 10.02 11.06 -9.63
CA ASP A 153 9.94 12.40 -10.23
C ASP A 153 11.35 12.97 -10.47
N PHE A 154 12.26 12.79 -9.52
CA PHE A 154 13.67 13.12 -9.70
C PHE A 154 14.27 12.42 -10.93
N LEU A 155 13.97 11.13 -11.15
CA LEU A 155 14.41 10.42 -12.34
C LEU A 155 13.79 10.99 -13.62
N LYS A 156 12.53 11.43 -13.64
CA LYS A 156 11.94 12.12 -14.81
C LYS A 156 12.67 13.41 -15.14
N GLU A 157 13.01 14.21 -14.13
CA GLU A 157 13.76 15.46 -14.30
C GLU A 157 15.21 15.23 -14.73
N ASN A 158 15.81 14.10 -14.34
CA ASN A 158 17.19 13.71 -14.69
C ASN A 158 17.22 12.73 -15.88
N ALA A 159 16.54 13.04 -16.98
CA ALA A 159 16.56 12.29 -18.25
C ALA A 159 16.16 10.79 -18.17
N GLY A 160 15.60 10.32 -17.07
CA GLY A 160 15.14 8.95 -16.83
C GLY A 160 16.08 8.09 -15.96
N GLU A 161 17.37 8.43 -15.87
CA GLU A 161 18.41 7.63 -15.21
C GLU A 161 19.56 8.48 -14.62
N ILE A 162 20.35 7.90 -13.73
CA ILE A 162 21.57 8.50 -13.17
C ILE A 162 22.77 7.56 -13.35
N SER A 163 23.96 8.13 -13.49
CA SER A 163 25.20 7.36 -13.57
C SER A 163 25.50 6.62 -12.27
N TRP A 164 26.31 5.55 -12.36
CA TRP A 164 26.83 4.88 -11.16
C TRP A 164 27.62 5.82 -10.25
N GLU A 165 28.33 6.82 -10.80
CA GLU A 165 29.06 7.80 -9.98
C GLU A 165 28.12 8.65 -9.12
N GLN A 166 26.95 9.03 -9.63
CA GLN A 166 25.91 9.72 -8.86
C GLN A 166 25.26 8.77 -7.83
N ALA A 167 24.81 7.59 -8.26
CA ALA A 167 24.15 6.61 -7.39
C ALA A 167 25.04 6.17 -6.21
N SER A 168 26.34 5.92 -6.45
CA SER A 168 27.31 5.53 -5.44
C SER A 168 27.60 6.60 -4.37
N LYS A 169 27.27 7.87 -4.64
CA LYS A 169 27.35 8.98 -3.68
C LYS A 169 26.03 9.22 -2.96
N LEU A 170 24.91 8.98 -3.63
CA LEU A 170 23.54 9.26 -3.17
C LEU A 170 22.98 8.17 -2.25
N PHE A 171 23.21 6.89 -2.55
CA PHE A 171 22.64 5.75 -1.84
C PHE A 171 23.33 5.31 -0.52
N PRO A 172 24.60 5.61 -0.18
CA PRO A 172 25.24 5.11 1.05
C PRO A 172 24.49 5.38 2.36
N GLN A 173 23.86 6.55 2.51
CA GLN A 173 23.04 6.86 3.70
C GLN A 173 21.76 6.02 3.75
N LEU A 174 21.15 5.77 2.59
CA LEU A 174 19.95 4.95 2.46
C LEU A 174 20.26 3.48 2.85
N PHE A 175 21.34 2.90 2.31
CA PHE A 175 21.78 1.55 2.69
C PHE A 175 22.04 1.45 4.21
N THR A 176 22.79 2.40 4.77
CA THR A 176 23.05 2.47 6.23
C THR A 176 21.75 2.46 7.04
N THR A 177 20.74 3.21 6.59
CA THR A 177 19.44 3.33 7.25
C THR A 177 18.59 2.07 7.13
N VAL A 178 18.58 1.38 5.98
CA VAL A 178 17.90 0.08 5.88
C VAL A 178 18.59 -0.97 6.75
N GLY A 179 19.91 -0.94 6.90
CA GLY A 179 20.63 -1.74 7.89
C GLY A 179 20.19 -1.46 9.34
N ILE A 180 19.97 -0.19 9.71
CA ILE A 180 19.44 0.19 11.03
C ILE A 180 18.00 -0.31 11.23
N LEU A 181 17.14 -0.20 10.21
CA LEU A 181 15.78 -0.75 10.23
C LEU A 181 15.78 -2.27 10.45
N HIS A 182 16.63 -3.01 9.72
CA HIS A 182 16.76 -4.47 9.85
C HIS A 182 17.23 -4.87 11.25
N ASN A 183 18.20 -4.16 11.82
CA ASN A 183 18.66 -4.37 13.20
C ASN A 183 17.58 -4.07 14.25
N ALA A 184 16.60 -3.23 13.93
CA ALA A 184 15.42 -2.97 14.75
C ALA A 184 14.25 -3.95 14.49
N GLY A 185 14.42 -4.95 13.62
CA GLY A 185 13.39 -5.91 13.23
C GLY A 185 12.36 -5.37 12.21
N ILE A 186 12.58 -4.18 11.65
CA ILE A 186 11.70 -3.55 10.67
C ILE A 186 12.20 -3.90 9.26
N ILE A 187 11.31 -4.45 8.43
CA ILE A 187 11.55 -4.72 7.00
C ILE A 187 10.54 -3.88 6.22
N HIS A 188 11.01 -3.07 5.26
CA HIS A 188 10.19 -2.08 4.57
C HIS A 188 9.22 -2.69 3.55
N ARG A 189 9.66 -3.76 2.85
CA ARG A 189 8.91 -4.54 1.84
C ARG A 189 8.41 -3.72 0.63
N ALA A 190 8.90 -2.50 0.48
CA ALA A 190 8.35 -1.49 -0.41
C ALA A 190 9.40 -0.47 -0.86
N LEU A 191 10.69 -0.82 -0.90
CA LEU A 191 11.74 0.10 -1.39
C LEU A 191 11.64 0.25 -2.91
N ASN A 192 11.24 1.43 -3.38
CA ASN A 192 10.99 1.73 -4.79
C ASN A 192 11.04 3.26 -5.05
N PRO A 193 10.90 3.73 -6.30
CA PRO A 193 10.98 5.16 -6.64
C PRO A 193 9.87 6.07 -6.07
N GLU A 194 8.72 5.52 -5.66
CA GLU A 194 7.58 6.27 -5.09
C GLU A 194 7.64 6.38 -3.56
N THR A 195 8.38 5.47 -2.90
CA THR A 195 8.55 5.42 -1.44
C THR A 195 9.86 6.04 -0.96
N VAL A 196 10.87 6.09 -1.81
CA VAL A 196 12.09 6.87 -1.58
C VAL A 196 11.89 8.28 -2.15
N TYR A 197 12.13 9.30 -1.32
CA TYR A 197 12.05 10.72 -1.66
C TYR A 197 13.44 11.34 -1.67
N ILE A 198 13.62 12.44 -2.40
CA ILE A 198 14.80 13.32 -2.29
C ILE A 198 14.36 14.67 -1.77
N ASN A 199 14.99 15.15 -0.69
CA ASN A 199 14.75 16.48 -0.14
C ASN A 199 15.58 17.57 -0.87
N PRO A 200 15.31 18.88 -0.65
CA PRO A 200 16.08 19.96 -1.27
C PRO A 200 17.59 20.04 -0.93
N LYS A 201 18.11 19.16 -0.06
CA LYS A 201 19.55 19.02 0.23
C LYS A 201 20.21 17.89 -0.55
N GLY A 202 19.44 17.11 -1.34
CA GLY A 202 19.92 15.90 -2.01
C GLY A 202 19.99 14.67 -1.10
N GLU A 203 19.38 14.70 0.10
CA GLU A 203 19.34 13.55 1.01
C GLU A 203 18.14 12.66 0.69
N LEU A 204 18.36 11.34 0.61
CA LEU A 204 17.27 10.37 0.42
C LEU A 204 16.49 10.15 1.73
N LYS A 205 15.16 10.15 1.69
CA LYS A 205 14.26 9.79 2.81
C LYS A 205 13.35 8.61 2.44
N ILE A 206 13.13 7.69 3.39
CA ILE A 206 12.23 6.54 3.28
C ILE A 206 10.86 6.90 3.88
N LEU A 207 9.80 6.66 3.08
CA LEU A 207 8.40 6.84 3.42
C LEU A 207 7.62 5.58 3.04
N GLY A 208 6.43 5.37 3.63
CA GLY A 208 5.53 4.29 3.23
C GLY A 208 5.59 3.01 4.08
N PHE A 209 6.24 3.05 5.24
CA PHE A 209 6.17 1.99 6.26
C PHE A 209 4.72 1.57 6.55
N CYS A 210 4.46 0.27 6.44
CA CYS A 210 3.17 -0.38 6.70
C CYS A 210 3.39 -1.74 7.37
N VAL A 211 2.34 -2.34 7.94
CA VAL A 211 2.35 -3.73 8.42
C VAL A 211 2.62 -4.72 7.28
N SER A 212 3.20 -5.88 7.60
CA SER A 212 3.56 -6.91 6.62
C SER A 212 2.37 -7.38 5.78
N ALA A 213 1.16 -7.37 6.35
CA ALA A 213 -0.06 -7.84 5.72
C ALA A 213 -0.59 -6.94 4.57
N GLU A 214 -0.15 -5.69 4.48
CA GLU A 214 -0.46 -4.80 3.34
C GLU A 214 0.60 -4.91 2.23
N ARG A 215 1.81 -5.40 2.55
CA ARG A 215 2.90 -5.69 1.61
C ARG A 215 3.00 -7.16 1.19
N THR A 216 1.96 -7.95 1.44
CA THR A 216 1.92 -9.39 1.13
C THR A 216 0.54 -9.77 0.58
N ALA A 217 0.50 -10.46 -0.57
CA ALA A 217 -0.75 -10.96 -1.14
C ALA A 217 -1.45 -11.93 -0.18
N ASP A 218 -2.79 -11.92 -0.19
CA ASP A 218 -3.69 -12.74 0.61
C ASP A 218 -3.56 -12.62 2.15
N ALA A 219 -2.62 -11.81 2.66
CA ALA A 219 -2.34 -11.65 4.09
C ALA A 219 -3.43 -10.93 4.90
N GLY A 220 -4.54 -10.57 4.26
CA GLY A 220 -5.81 -10.28 4.93
C GLY A 220 -6.16 -8.80 5.08
N LEU A 221 -5.27 -7.90 4.67
CA LEU A 221 -5.59 -6.54 4.22
C LEU A 221 -5.72 -6.53 2.69
N GLU A 222 -6.09 -5.39 2.09
CA GLU A 222 -5.96 -5.22 0.64
C GLU A 222 -4.49 -4.94 0.30
N PRO A 223 -3.81 -5.75 -0.54
CA PRO A 223 -2.36 -5.68 -0.67
C PRO A 223 -1.90 -4.66 -1.71
N GLU A 224 -0.99 -3.76 -1.33
CA GLU A 224 -0.35 -2.79 -2.23
C GLU A 224 1.03 -3.35 -2.64
N ILE A 225 1.05 -4.14 -3.72
CA ILE A 225 2.25 -4.81 -4.24
C ILE A 225 2.81 -4.05 -5.44
N PHE A 226 4.00 -3.47 -5.27
CA PHE A 226 4.71 -2.75 -6.33
C PHE A 226 5.36 -3.73 -7.32
N LYS A 227 4.73 -3.91 -8.49
CA LYS A 227 5.29 -4.74 -9.59
C LYS A 227 6.75 -4.37 -9.89
N GLY A 228 7.59 -5.35 -10.20
CA GLY A 228 9.02 -5.16 -10.48
C GLY A 228 9.90 -4.94 -9.24
N TYR A 229 9.38 -4.24 -8.22
CA TYR A 229 10.10 -3.93 -6.97
C TYR A 229 9.80 -4.91 -5.83
N ALA A 230 8.63 -5.54 -5.83
CA ALA A 230 8.24 -6.55 -4.84
C ALA A 230 8.91 -7.89 -5.12
N ALA A 231 9.42 -8.52 -4.06
CA ALA A 231 10.10 -9.81 -4.15
C ALA A 231 9.11 -10.99 -4.31
N PRO A 232 9.53 -12.14 -4.88
CA PRO A 232 8.71 -13.35 -5.00
C PRO A 232 7.94 -13.76 -3.73
N GLU A 233 8.58 -13.65 -2.56
CA GLU A 233 7.98 -13.97 -1.25
C GLU A 233 6.90 -12.99 -0.75
N GLN A 234 6.59 -11.94 -1.52
CA GLN A 234 5.47 -11.03 -1.26
C GLN A 234 4.20 -11.42 -2.03
N TYR A 235 4.33 -12.24 -3.09
CA TYR A 235 3.21 -12.63 -3.95
C TYR A 235 2.37 -13.79 -3.42
N PHE A 236 2.81 -14.47 -2.36
CA PHE A 236 2.14 -15.63 -1.76
C PHE A 236 2.48 -15.75 -0.27
N ILE A 237 1.52 -16.05 0.60
CA ILE A 237 1.83 -16.51 1.97
C ILE A 237 2.42 -17.92 1.90
N ASN A 238 3.69 -18.10 2.31
CA ASN A 238 4.30 -19.42 2.38
C ASN A 238 5.27 -19.52 3.56
N SER A 239 4.97 -20.37 4.53
CA SER A 239 5.83 -20.64 5.71
C SER A 239 7.22 -21.21 5.34
N ASN A 240 7.37 -21.79 4.15
CA ASN A 240 8.64 -22.33 3.64
C ASN A 240 9.51 -21.28 2.93
N ASN A 241 8.96 -20.08 2.67
CA ASN A 241 9.64 -18.96 2.02
C ASN A 241 9.29 -17.64 2.73
N PRO A 242 9.73 -17.45 3.99
CA PRO A 242 9.43 -16.25 4.76
C PRO A 242 10.10 -15.00 4.15
N GLN A 243 9.53 -13.83 4.48
CA GLN A 243 10.15 -12.53 4.21
C GLN A 243 11.21 -12.20 5.25
N GLY A 244 12.24 -11.47 4.85
CA GLY A 244 13.38 -11.11 5.69
C GLY A 244 14.15 -9.92 5.14
N SER A 245 15.37 -9.68 5.62
CA SER A 245 16.26 -8.63 5.09
C SER A 245 16.48 -8.75 3.57
N TRP A 246 16.53 -9.98 3.05
CA TRP A 246 16.64 -10.28 1.61
C TRP A 246 15.45 -9.74 0.79
N THR A 247 14.28 -9.54 1.39
CA THR A 247 13.10 -8.95 0.72
C THR A 247 13.35 -7.47 0.41
N ASP A 248 13.95 -6.72 1.34
CA ASP A 248 14.37 -5.33 1.10
C ASP A 248 15.61 -5.25 0.19
N VAL A 249 16.51 -6.24 0.21
CA VAL A 249 17.64 -6.31 -0.74
C VAL A 249 17.12 -6.40 -2.18
N TYR A 250 16.05 -7.16 -2.44
CA TYR A 250 15.42 -7.23 -3.76
C TYR A 250 14.87 -5.87 -4.19
N GLY A 251 14.06 -5.21 -3.35
CA GLY A 251 13.51 -3.88 -3.65
C GLY A 251 14.59 -2.81 -3.83
N MET A 252 15.65 -2.85 -3.00
CA MET A 252 16.80 -1.94 -3.13
C MET A 252 17.55 -2.16 -4.47
N CYS A 253 17.75 -3.41 -4.89
CA CYS A 253 18.39 -3.70 -6.17
C CYS A 253 17.47 -3.37 -7.36
N ALA A 254 16.15 -3.55 -7.24
CA ALA A 254 15.17 -3.12 -8.24
C ALA A 254 15.11 -1.58 -8.37
N LEU A 255 15.27 -0.85 -7.26
CA LEU A 255 15.42 0.60 -7.24
C LEU A 255 16.73 1.05 -7.91
N LEU A 256 17.86 0.40 -7.62
CA LEU A 256 19.14 0.66 -8.30
C LEU A 256 19.07 0.32 -9.80
N TYR A 257 18.45 -0.80 -10.17
CA TYR A 257 18.20 -1.17 -11.57
C TYR A 257 17.45 -0.06 -12.30
N ARG A 258 16.32 0.39 -11.73
CA ARG A 258 15.51 1.47 -12.29
C ARG A 258 16.29 2.79 -12.39
N ALA A 259 17.06 3.13 -11.37
CA ALA A 259 17.81 4.38 -11.31
C ALA A 259 18.99 4.41 -12.31
N LEU A 260 19.62 3.27 -12.59
CA LEU A 260 20.82 3.20 -13.44
C LEU A 260 20.53 2.88 -14.93
N THR A 261 19.35 2.37 -15.28
CA THR A 261 19.02 1.90 -16.65
C THR A 261 17.87 2.66 -17.31
N GLY A 262 17.14 3.49 -16.57
CA GLY A 262 15.90 4.12 -17.04
C GLY A 262 14.73 3.14 -17.29
N CYS A 263 14.94 1.84 -17.10
CA CYS A 263 13.97 0.77 -17.33
C CYS A 263 13.34 0.29 -16.01
N MET A 264 12.04 0.01 -16.02
CA MET A 264 11.41 -0.74 -14.92
C MET A 264 11.77 -2.23 -15.07
N PRO A 265 12.22 -2.92 -14.01
CA PRO A 265 12.53 -4.36 -14.09
C PRO A 265 11.27 -5.21 -14.27
N THR A 266 11.38 -6.34 -14.99
CA THR A 266 10.29 -7.31 -15.16
C THR A 266 9.74 -7.75 -13.80
N ASP A 267 8.41 -7.87 -13.67
CA ASP A 267 7.78 -8.23 -12.40
C ASP A 267 8.19 -9.63 -11.92
N ALA A 268 8.46 -9.75 -10.62
CA ALA A 268 8.95 -10.99 -10.03
C ALA A 268 7.98 -12.17 -10.25
N LYS A 269 6.67 -11.89 -10.28
CA LYS A 269 5.60 -12.87 -10.55
C LYS A 269 5.62 -13.40 -11.99
N ASP A 270 6.13 -12.62 -12.93
CA ASP A 270 6.30 -13.02 -14.34
C ASP A 270 7.67 -13.66 -14.56
N ARG A 271 8.74 -13.12 -13.95
CA ARG A 271 10.07 -13.75 -13.91
C ARG A 271 10.06 -15.17 -13.33
N MET A 272 9.17 -15.45 -12.37
CA MET A 272 8.93 -16.81 -11.84
C MET A 272 8.38 -17.80 -12.88
N LYS A 273 7.83 -17.34 -14.01
CA LYS A 273 7.35 -18.17 -15.13
C LYS A 273 8.46 -18.36 -16.17
N SER A 274 9.17 -17.29 -16.47
CA SER A 274 10.37 -17.26 -17.32
C SER A 274 11.18 -16.02 -16.94
N ASP A 275 12.42 -16.20 -16.49
CA ASP A 275 13.26 -15.07 -16.06
C ASP A 275 14.01 -14.48 -17.26
N ASP A 276 13.52 -13.34 -17.75
CA ASP A 276 14.02 -12.62 -18.92
C ASP A 276 14.78 -11.33 -18.57
N LEU A 277 14.99 -11.07 -17.27
CA LEU A 277 15.54 -9.80 -16.79
C LEU A 277 16.97 -9.59 -17.31
N LEU A 278 17.14 -8.59 -18.17
CA LEU A 278 18.44 -8.24 -18.76
C LEU A 278 19.38 -7.64 -17.69
N PRO A 279 20.65 -8.06 -17.60
CA PRO A 279 21.63 -7.42 -16.74
C PRO A 279 21.77 -5.91 -17.05
N PRO A 280 21.84 -5.03 -16.04
CA PRO A 280 21.93 -3.58 -16.24
C PRO A 280 22.98 -3.10 -17.25
N ASP A 281 24.16 -3.72 -17.28
CA ASP A 281 25.25 -3.39 -18.21
C ASP A 281 25.00 -3.79 -19.67
N GLN A 282 23.94 -4.54 -19.96
CA GLN A 282 23.45 -4.80 -21.32
C GLN A 282 22.45 -3.73 -21.81
N LEU A 283 21.80 -3.02 -20.88
CA LEU A 283 20.92 -1.88 -21.19
C LEU A 283 21.70 -0.57 -21.24
N ASN A 284 22.57 -0.34 -20.25
CA ASN A 284 23.41 0.84 -20.15
C ASN A 284 24.88 0.44 -19.92
N GLY A 285 25.66 0.43 -21.00
CA GLY A 285 27.08 0.04 -20.99
C GLY A 285 28.02 0.97 -20.21
N SER A 286 27.52 2.05 -19.60
CA SER A 286 28.28 2.86 -18.64
C SER A 286 28.30 2.25 -17.23
N ILE A 287 27.37 1.33 -16.93
CA ILE A 287 27.31 0.64 -15.63
C ILE A 287 28.48 -0.36 -15.53
N PRO A 288 29.30 -0.30 -14.45
CA PRO A 288 30.37 -1.28 -14.27
C PRO A 288 29.82 -2.71 -14.14
N HIS A 289 30.43 -3.66 -14.86
CA HIS A 289 29.98 -5.07 -14.88
C HIS A 289 29.87 -5.72 -13.48
N HIS A 290 30.67 -5.29 -12.49
CA HIS A 290 30.54 -5.79 -11.12
C HIS A 290 29.27 -5.28 -10.42
N VAL A 291 28.88 -4.03 -10.67
CA VAL A 291 27.63 -3.43 -10.17
C VAL A 291 26.42 -4.16 -10.79
N SER A 292 26.42 -4.33 -12.11
CA SER A 292 25.38 -5.08 -12.83
C SER A 292 25.18 -6.48 -12.22
N ARG A 293 26.27 -7.24 -12.06
CA ARG A 293 26.24 -8.58 -11.45
C ARG A 293 25.67 -8.58 -10.03
N VAL A 294 26.04 -7.59 -9.21
CA VAL A 294 25.61 -7.51 -7.81
C VAL A 294 24.15 -7.08 -7.68
N ILE A 295 23.65 -6.24 -8.59
CA ILE A 295 22.21 -5.96 -8.73
C ILE A 295 21.46 -7.25 -9.09
N MET A 296 21.94 -8.03 -10.06
CA MET A 296 21.31 -9.30 -10.45
C MET A 296 21.33 -10.36 -9.33
N ASP A 297 22.43 -10.48 -8.58
CA ASP A 297 22.51 -11.34 -7.39
C ASP A 297 21.55 -10.87 -6.27
N GLY A 298 21.36 -9.57 -6.12
CA GLY A 298 20.35 -8.98 -5.22
C GLY A 298 18.91 -9.12 -5.71
N MET A 299 18.69 -9.28 -7.02
CA MET A 299 17.38 -9.53 -7.65
C MET A 299 17.14 -11.03 -7.95
N ASN A 300 17.87 -11.93 -7.29
CA ASN A 300 17.67 -13.38 -7.43
C ASN A 300 16.27 -13.81 -6.93
N LEU A 301 15.56 -14.59 -7.74
CA LEU A 301 14.21 -15.05 -7.39
C LEU A 301 14.20 -15.98 -6.17
N SER A 302 15.25 -16.80 -5.98
CA SER A 302 15.41 -17.61 -4.78
C SER A 302 15.92 -16.73 -3.63
N GLY A 303 15.04 -16.43 -2.66
CA GLY A 303 15.41 -15.66 -1.45
C GLY A 303 16.56 -16.29 -0.63
N LYS A 304 16.84 -17.59 -0.83
CA LYS A 304 17.98 -18.30 -0.21
C LYS A 304 19.31 -18.14 -0.98
N ASN A 305 19.25 -17.80 -2.27
CA ASN A 305 20.43 -17.60 -3.13
C ASN A 305 20.71 -16.11 -3.39
N ARG A 306 19.76 -15.24 -3.02
CA ARG A 306 19.88 -13.79 -3.03
C ARG A 306 20.91 -13.33 -2.00
N ILE A 307 21.51 -12.15 -2.22
CA ILE A 307 22.25 -11.42 -1.18
C ILE A 307 21.34 -11.26 0.06
N GLN A 308 21.85 -11.61 1.25
CA GLN A 308 21.01 -11.81 2.45
C GLN A 308 20.81 -10.53 3.26
N THR A 309 21.75 -9.59 3.20
CA THR A 309 21.73 -8.36 4.00
C THR A 309 22.14 -7.13 3.18
N ILE A 310 21.68 -5.95 3.58
CA ILE A 310 22.10 -4.69 2.96
C ILE A 310 23.60 -4.43 3.21
N THR A 311 24.17 -4.89 4.32
CA THR A 311 25.63 -4.82 4.57
C THR A 311 26.41 -5.61 3.52
N GLU A 312 25.99 -6.85 3.24
CA GLU A 312 26.59 -7.68 2.18
C GLU A 312 26.42 -7.03 0.78
N LEU A 313 25.24 -6.46 0.50
CA LEU A 313 25.00 -5.70 -0.75
C LEU A 313 25.99 -4.55 -0.91
N VAL A 314 26.18 -3.73 0.14
CA VAL A 314 27.13 -2.61 0.13
C VAL A 314 28.56 -3.11 -0.07
N THR A 315 29.01 -4.10 0.71
CA THR A 315 30.34 -4.69 0.54
C THR A 315 30.56 -5.11 -0.91
N ARG A 316 29.62 -5.84 -1.52
CA ARG A 316 29.76 -6.35 -2.89
C ARG A 316 29.63 -5.26 -3.98
N LEU A 317 28.89 -4.17 -3.75
CA LEU A 317 28.79 -3.04 -4.69
C LEU A 317 30.09 -2.22 -4.75
N PHE A 318 30.77 -2.05 -3.62
CA PHE A 318 31.93 -1.15 -3.50
C PHE A 318 33.29 -1.88 -3.54
N GLU A 319 33.37 -3.15 -3.13
CA GLU A 319 34.56 -3.98 -3.34
C GLU A 319 34.62 -4.46 -4.80
N GLN A 320 35.44 -3.80 -5.62
CA GLN A 320 35.73 -4.30 -6.96
C GLN A 320 36.41 -5.67 -6.85
N PRO A 321 35.89 -6.72 -7.53
CA PRO A 321 36.60 -7.99 -7.60
C PRO A 321 37.92 -7.78 -8.34
N ALA A 322 39.01 -8.32 -7.78
CA ALA A 322 40.34 -8.18 -8.36
C ALA A 322 40.33 -8.51 -9.86
N PRO A 323 40.98 -7.70 -10.71
CA PRO A 323 40.83 -7.81 -12.16
C PRO A 323 41.21 -9.21 -12.62
N ILE A 324 40.24 -9.87 -13.28
CA ILE A 324 40.42 -11.23 -13.78
C ILE A 324 41.62 -11.21 -14.72
N LYS A 325 42.74 -11.80 -14.31
CA LYS A 325 43.88 -12.01 -15.19
C LYS A 325 43.39 -12.82 -16.37
N GLN A 326 43.31 -12.17 -17.53
CA GLN A 326 42.99 -12.85 -18.77
C GLN A 326 44.01 -13.97 -18.96
N VAL A 327 43.54 -15.21 -18.87
CA VAL A 327 44.36 -16.37 -19.23
C VAL A 327 44.48 -16.30 -20.74
N ASN A 328 45.59 -15.73 -21.22
CA ASN A 328 45.89 -15.62 -22.65
C ASN A 328 45.64 -16.97 -23.30
N PRO A 329 44.79 -17.06 -24.35
CA PRO A 329 44.57 -18.31 -25.04
C PRO A 329 45.91 -18.82 -25.57
N SER A 330 46.27 -20.05 -25.17
CA SER A 330 47.54 -20.67 -25.55
C SER A 330 47.73 -20.63 -27.08
N PRO A 331 48.93 -20.29 -27.58
CA PRO A 331 49.17 -20.20 -29.02
C PRO A 331 48.72 -21.46 -29.77
N ASN A 332 48.12 -21.26 -30.95
CA ASN A 332 47.50 -22.32 -31.75
C ASN A 332 48.44 -23.51 -31.97
N TYR A 333 48.07 -24.67 -31.41
CA TYR A 333 48.66 -25.94 -31.82
C TYR A 333 48.14 -26.31 -33.21
N THR A 334 48.96 -26.09 -34.23
CA THR A 334 48.72 -26.52 -35.61
C THR A 334 48.41 -28.01 -35.64
N ARG A 335 47.26 -28.40 -36.20
CA ARG A 335 46.88 -29.81 -36.36
C ARG A 335 47.92 -30.55 -37.20
N GLN A 336 48.48 -31.63 -36.65
CA GLN A 336 49.08 -32.69 -37.46
C GLN A 336 48.08 -33.86 -37.60
N PRO A 337 48.07 -34.57 -38.74
CA PRO A 337 47.11 -35.64 -39.01
C PRO A 337 47.35 -36.88 -38.14
N GLN A 338 46.31 -37.68 -37.96
CA GLN A 338 46.30 -38.83 -37.05
C GLN A 338 47.15 -40.00 -37.57
N TYR A 339 47.84 -40.68 -36.66
CA TYR A 339 48.32 -42.05 -36.84
C TYR A 339 47.85 -42.91 -35.67
N ASN A 340 47.35 -44.11 -35.95
CA ASN A 340 46.80 -45.06 -34.97
C ASN A 340 47.23 -46.48 -35.34
N PRO A 341 47.93 -47.15 -34.43
CA PRO A 341 47.68 -48.57 -34.20
C PRO A 341 47.66 -48.94 -32.70
N ASN A 342 46.48 -49.39 -32.24
CA ASN A 342 46.35 -50.33 -31.12
C ASN A 342 46.88 -51.74 -31.55
N PRO A 343 47.04 -52.77 -30.69
CA PRO A 343 46.62 -52.88 -29.29
C PRO A 343 47.64 -53.52 -28.31
N TYR A 344 47.17 -53.80 -27.08
CA TYR A 344 47.77 -54.62 -26.01
C TYR A 344 48.96 -54.07 -25.19
N ASN A 345 48.64 -53.40 -24.07
CA ASN A 345 48.82 -54.02 -22.75
C ASN A 345 48.10 -53.26 -21.62
N GLN A 346 47.52 -54.01 -20.68
CA GLN A 346 47.23 -53.56 -19.30
C GLN A 346 48.50 -53.87 -18.46
N PRO A 347 48.84 -53.14 -17.36
CA PRO A 347 48.07 -53.28 -16.12
C PRO A 347 48.12 -52.13 -15.07
N GLN A 348 47.34 -52.35 -14.00
CA GLN A 348 47.37 -51.73 -12.65
C GLN A 348 46.99 -50.24 -12.45
N TYR A 349 46.04 -50.04 -11.54
CA TYR A 349 45.72 -48.75 -10.91
C TYR A 349 46.45 -48.63 -9.56
N PRO A 350 47.11 -47.49 -9.25
CA PRO A 350 47.52 -47.17 -7.88
C PRO A 350 46.31 -46.98 -6.95
N GLN A 351 46.39 -47.52 -5.74
CA GLN A 351 45.34 -47.39 -4.71
C GLN A 351 45.36 -46.00 -4.05
N TYR A 352 44.19 -45.44 -3.75
CA TYR A 352 44.07 -44.21 -2.96
C TYR A 352 44.34 -44.49 -1.46
N PRO A 353 45.24 -43.73 -0.79
CA PRO A 353 45.38 -43.78 0.66
C PRO A 353 44.12 -43.28 1.38
N ARG A 354 43.83 -43.89 2.54
CA ARG A 354 42.64 -43.62 3.37
C ARG A 354 42.73 -42.29 4.14
N GLN A 355 41.57 -41.74 4.48
CA GLN A 355 41.40 -40.65 5.45
C GLN A 355 41.92 -41.04 6.85
N GLN A 356 42.53 -40.08 7.57
CA GLN A 356 42.89 -40.03 9.01
C GLN A 356 42.92 -38.51 9.40
N PRO A 357 42.85 -38.09 10.69
CA PRO A 357 41.75 -37.21 11.12
C PRO A 357 42.14 -35.76 11.44
N TYR A 358 41.11 -34.96 11.75
CA TYR A 358 41.21 -33.58 12.26
C TYR A 358 42.08 -33.46 13.54
N PRO A 359 42.95 -32.44 13.65
CA PRO A 359 43.44 -31.95 14.94
C PRO A 359 42.33 -31.19 15.69
N GLN A 360 42.46 -31.09 17.02
CA GLN A 360 41.37 -30.65 17.91
C GLN A 360 41.19 -29.13 18.04
N GLN A 361 40.03 -28.79 18.63
CA GLN A 361 39.54 -27.46 19.00
C GLN A 361 40.59 -26.56 19.67
N TYR A 362 40.69 -25.31 19.21
CA TYR A 362 41.16 -24.22 20.07
C TYR A 362 39.99 -23.75 20.96
N GLN A 363 40.17 -23.81 22.28
CA GLN A 363 39.21 -23.22 23.21
C GLN A 363 39.30 -21.69 23.16
N TYR A 364 38.23 -21.03 22.69
CA TYR A 364 38.07 -19.60 22.98
C TYR A 364 37.77 -19.43 24.47
N GLN A 365 38.65 -18.70 25.16
CA GLN A 365 38.43 -18.29 26.54
C GLN A 365 37.38 -17.16 26.56
N ASN A 366 36.42 -17.23 27.48
CA ASN A 366 35.41 -16.18 27.63
C ASN A 366 36.08 -14.86 28.04
N PRO A 367 35.68 -13.70 27.46
CA PRO A 367 36.05 -12.40 28.01
C PRO A 367 35.45 -12.25 29.43
N PRO A 368 36.15 -11.58 30.36
CA PRO A 368 35.73 -11.52 31.76
C PRO A 368 34.41 -10.75 31.94
N GLN A 369 33.53 -11.32 32.76
CA GLN A 369 32.27 -10.70 33.18
C GLN A 369 32.58 -9.51 34.11
N TYR A 370 32.36 -8.28 33.63
CA TYR A 370 32.43 -7.09 34.49
C TYR A 370 31.20 -6.98 35.38
N THR A 371 31.30 -7.51 36.59
CA THR A 371 30.34 -7.29 37.68
C THR A 371 30.35 -5.81 38.09
N ARG A 372 29.32 -5.06 37.68
CA ARG A 372 29.08 -3.72 38.22
C ARG A 372 28.65 -3.82 39.68
N GLN A 373 29.52 -3.44 40.60
CA GLN A 373 29.10 -3.02 41.94
C GLN A 373 28.50 -1.60 41.86
N PRO A 374 27.54 -1.25 42.74
CA PRO A 374 26.96 0.09 42.76
C PRO A 374 27.94 1.10 43.35
N VAL A 375 28.13 2.23 42.67
CA VAL A 375 28.79 3.41 43.21
C VAL A 375 27.70 4.34 43.77
N GLN A 376 27.88 4.83 44.99
CA GLN A 376 27.04 5.87 45.58
C GLN A 376 27.61 7.26 45.29
N ASN A 377 26.81 8.30 45.58
CA ASN A 377 27.14 9.73 45.50
C ASN A 377 27.20 10.28 44.06
N GLN A 378 26.80 11.52 43.78
CA GLN A 378 25.79 12.40 44.40
C GLN A 378 25.48 13.52 43.39
N ASP A 379 24.38 14.25 43.59
CA ASP A 379 24.05 15.52 42.90
C ASP A 379 23.76 15.43 41.37
N GLY A 380 22.84 16.20 40.79
CA GLY A 380 21.89 17.13 41.44
C GLY A 380 21.18 18.13 40.53
N GLU A 381 20.67 17.75 39.35
CA GLU A 381 19.83 18.64 38.51
C GLU A 381 18.54 17.95 38.01
N GLU A 382 17.55 18.78 37.65
CA GLU A 382 16.12 18.49 37.84
C GLU A 382 15.28 18.77 36.57
N TYR A 383 14.47 17.80 36.13
CA TYR A 383 13.41 17.98 35.12
C TYR A 383 12.21 17.07 35.42
N ASP A 384 11.00 17.62 35.27
CA ASP A 384 9.78 17.10 35.92
C ASP A 384 9.12 15.85 35.26
N ASN A 385 9.03 14.79 36.07
CA ASN A 385 7.76 14.20 36.49
C ASN A 385 6.73 13.75 35.42
N TYR A 386 6.98 12.59 34.81
CA TYR A 386 5.91 11.72 34.30
C TYR A 386 5.53 10.69 35.37
N LYS A 387 4.26 10.69 35.82
CA LYS A 387 3.74 9.72 36.80
C LYS A 387 3.61 8.31 36.20
N LEU A 388 4.65 7.50 36.33
CA LEU A 388 4.57 6.05 36.22
C LEU A 388 4.13 5.44 37.55
N GLU A 389 2.99 4.75 37.57
CA GLU A 389 2.59 3.95 38.73
C GLU A 389 3.57 2.79 38.93
N LYS A 390 4.16 2.71 40.14
CA LYS A 390 5.09 1.62 40.48
C LYS A 390 4.31 0.33 40.74
N VAL A 391 4.28 -0.55 39.74
CA VAL A 391 3.86 -1.95 39.89
C VAL A 391 4.64 -2.58 41.06
N ASN A 392 3.93 -3.14 42.03
CA ASN A 392 4.56 -3.61 43.26
C ASN A 392 5.28 -4.94 43.04
N THR A 393 6.34 -5.20 43.80
CA THR A 393 7.13 -6.45 43.71
C THR A 393 6.30 -7.71 43.93
N VAL A 394 5.18 -7.60 44.64
CA VAL A 394 4.19 -8.68 44.85
C VAL A 394 3.58 -9.16 43.53
N ASP A 395 3.38 -8.27 42.55
CA ASP A 395 2.66 -8.60 41.30
C ASP A 395 3.44 -9.56 40.40
N ARG A 396 4.78 -9.56 40.49
CA ARG A 396 5.65 -10.55 39.82
C ARG A 396 5.46 -11.98 40.36
N ILE A 397 4.92 -12.14 41.57
CA ILE A 397 4.62 -13.45 42.17
C ILE A 397 3.17 -13.86 41.86
N LYS A 398 2.23 -12.91 41.81
CA LYS A 398 0.80 -13.18 41.53
C LYS A 398 0.59 -13.89 40.18
N VAL A 399 1.26 -13.46 39.11
CA VAL A 399 1.08 -14.03 37.76
C VAL A 399 1.41 -15.53 37.68
N PRO A 400 2.62 -16.00 38.08
CA PRO A 400 2.92 -17.44 38.07
C PRO A 400 2.07 -18.24 39.06
N VAL A 401 1.67 -17.66 40.20
CA VAL A 401 0.75 -18.32 41.15
C VAL A 401 -0.65 -18.51 40.55
N LEU A 402 -1.19 -17.51 39.85
CA LEU A 402 -2.48 -17.62 39.15
C LEU A 402 -2.44 -18.67 38.03
N ILE A 403 -1.35 -18.74 37.27
CA ILE A 403 -1.15 -19.78 36.24
C ILE A 403 -1.09 -21.17 36.89
N GLY A 404 -0.39 -21.32 38.03
CA GLY A 404 -0.34 -22.57 38.78
C GLY A 404 -1.70 -23.02 39.31
N ILE A 405 -2.50 -22.09 39.84
CA ILE A 405 -3.88 -22.36 40.30
C ILE A 405 -4.78 -22.76 39.12
N LEU A 406 -4.67 -22.09 37.97
CA LEU A 406 -5.44 -22.41 36.76
C LEU A 406 -5.13 -23.82 36.25
N LEU A 407 -3.84 -24.19 36.16
CA LEU A 407 -3.40 -25.53 35.76
C LEU A 407 -3.86 -26.60 36.76
N PHE A 408 -3.81 -26.32 38.07
CA PHE A 408 -4.33 -27.23 39.09
C PHE A 408 -5.84 -27.44 38.97
N LEU A 409 -6.62 -26.39 38.71
CA LEU A 409 -8.07 -26.50 38.49
C LEU A 409 -8.41 -27.32 37.24
N ILE A 410 -7.67 -27.12 36.14
CA ILE A 410 -7.83 -27.92 34.91
C ILE A 410 -7.56 -29.41 35.18
N LEU A 411 -6.44 -29.72 35.84
CA LEU A 411 -6.10 -31.11 36.22
C LEU A 411 -7.10 -31.72 37.20
N PHE A 412 -7.64 -30.92 38.14
CA PHE A 412 -8.69 -31.36 39.05
C PHE A 412 -9.97 -31.71 38.31
N ILE A 413 -10.44 -30.84 37.40
CA ILE A 413 -11.64 -31.11 36.56
C ILE A 413 -11.45 -32.39 35.75
N ILE A 414 -10.28 -32.56 35.10
CA ILE A 414 -9.96 -33.79 34.36
C ILE A 414 -10.01 -35.03 35.28
N SER A 415 -9.45 -34.93 36.50
CA SER A 415 -9.49 -36.04 37.47
C SER A 415 -10.91 -36.40 37.92
N VAL A 416 -11.78 -35.41 38.11
CA VAL A 416 -13.20 -35.62 38.47
C VAL A 416 -13.94 -36.30 37.31
N VAL A 417 -13.73 -35.86 36.07
CA VAL A 417 -14.34 -36.49 34.88
C VAL A 417 -13.89 -37.96 34.74
N ILE A 418 -12.60 -38.24 34.91
CA ILE A 418 -12.06 -39.62 34.86
C ILE A 418 -12.69 -40.49 35.95
N VAL A 419 -12.79 -40.01 37.19
CA VAL A 419 -13.46 -40.75 38.28
C VAL A 419 -14.93 -41.00 37.92
N HIS A 420 -15.63 -40.01 37.36
CA HIS A 420 -17.04 -40.14 36.99
C HIS A 420 -17.29 -41.13 35.83
N MET A 421 -16.32 -41.33 34.93
CA MET A 421 -16.37 -42.39 33.90
C MET A 421 -16.03 -43.78 34.43
N VAL A 422 -15.27 -43.89 35.52
CA VAL A 422 -14.74 -45.17 36.04
C VAL A 422 -15.62 -45.77 37.16
N THR A 423 -16.54 -45.01 37.78
CA THR A 423 -17.46 -45.52 38.81
C THR A 423 -18.82 -45.95 38.25
N PRO A 424 -19.15 -47.26 38.16
CA PRO A 424 -20.49 -47.71 37.75
C PRO A 424 -21.54 -47.48 38.85
N ALA A 425 -22.64 -46.83 38.50
CA ALA A 425 -23.75 -46.57 39.43
C ALA A 425 -24.50 -47.86 39.82
N LYS A 426 -24.88 -47.99 41.09
CA LYS A 426 -25.63 -49.15 41.59
C LYS A 426 -27.13 -49.02 41.32
N ASN A 427 -27.72 -50.07 40.77
CA ASN A 427 -29.16 -50.21 40.56
C ASN A 427 -29.98 -50.09 41.87
N GLN A 428 -31.11 -49.38 41.81
CA GLN A 428 -32.31 -49.70 42.59
C GLN A 428 -33.52 -49.76 41.66
N LYS A 429 -34.50 -50.63 41.99
CA LYS A 429 -35.63 -50.98 41.13
C LYS A 429 -36.97 -50.57 41.75
N SER A 430 -37.88 -50.10 40.91
CA SER A 430 -39.33 -50.24 41.05
C SER A 430 -39.93 -50.22 39.63
N ASN A 431 -40.58 -51.30 39.15
CA ASN A 431 -41.99 -51.65 39.39
C ASN A 431 -42.91 -50.50 38.90
N ILE A 432 -43.89 -50.65 37.98
CA ILE A 432 -44.81 -51.75 37.60
C ILE A 432 -45.61 -51.25 36.34
N SER A 433 -46.32 -51.98 35.47
CA SER A 433 -46.30 -53.37 34.96
C SER A 433 -47.34 -53.53 33.81
N SER A 434 -47.19 -54.55 32.93
CA SER A 434 -48.30 -55.22 32.18
C SER A 434 -49.05 -54.38 31.09
N GLN A 435 -49.72 -54.90 30.04
CA GLN A 435 -50.00 -56.26 29.49
C GLN A 435 -49.75 -56.20 27.95
N LYS A 436 -48.97 -57.08 27.32
CA LYS A 436 -49.31 -58.39 26.69
C LYS A 436 -50.39 -58.39 25.56
N ARG A 437 -49.90 -58.60 24.31
CA ARG A 437 -50.34 -59.52 23.21
C ARG A 437 -51.80 -59.42 22.70
N ALA A 438 -52.10 -59.60 21.40
CA ALA A 438 -51.80 -60.76 20.51
C ALA A 438 -52.12 -60.40 19.02
N SER A 439 -51.76 -61.11 17.92
CA SER A 439 -50.88 -62.28 17.62
C SER A 439 -50.88 -62.64 16.10
N VAL A 440 -50.04 -63.62 15.67
CA VAL A 440 -50.05 -64.39 14.38
C VAL A 440 -49.44 -63.62 13.17
N SER A 441 -48.20 -63.86 12.68
CA SER A 441 -47.49 -65.04 12.08
C SER A 441 -47.65 -65.12 10.53
N ASP A 442 -46.74 -65.66 9.70
CA ASP A 442 -45.66 -66.67 9.90
C ASP A 442 -44.32 -66.35 9.15
N ASN A 443 -43.28 -67.19 9.38
CA ASN A 443 -41.87 -66.99 8.95
C ASN A 443 -41.30 -68.09 8.02
N ILE A 444 -40.34 -67.72 7.15
CA ILE A 444 -39.28 -68.56 6.54
C ILE A 444 -38.05 -67.63 6.37
N VAL A 445 -36.93 -67.64 7.15
CA VAL A 445 -35.90 -68.67 7.43
C VAL A 445 -35.04 -68.98 6.19
N THR A 446 -33.71 -68.75 6.07
CA THR A 446 -32.56 -68.50 6.99
C THR A 446 -31.76 -67.24 6.57
N GLY A 447 -30.85 -66.63 7.35
CA GLY A 447 -30.44 -66.87 8.74
C GLY A 447 -28.92 -66.74 8.97
N GLU A 448 -28.47 -65.68 9.65
CA GLU A 448 -27.09 -65.49 10.13
C GLU A 448 -27.06 -64.55 11.36
N SER A 449 -25.97 -64.50 12.12
CA SER A 449 -25.79 -63.65 13.32
C SER A 449 -25.49 -62.18 12.99
N GLY A 450 -25.82 -61.18 13.82
CA GLY A 450 -26.48 -61.17 15.13
C GLY A 450 -26.25 -59.82 15.84
N GLU A 451 -26.95 -59.59 16.97
CA GLU A 451 -26.80 -58.41 17.87
C GLU A 451 -27.24 -57.04 17.29
N ASP A 452 -28.52 -56.70 17.50
CA ASP A 452 -29.06 -55.33 17.33
C ASP A 452 -28.48 -54.39 18.41
N GLU A 453 -27.80 -53.32 18.00
CA GLU A 453 -27.52 -52.18 18.89
C GLU A 453 -28.80 -51.35 19.07
N THR A 454 -29.34 -51.30 20.29
CA THR A 454 -30.40 -50.32 20.63
C THR A 454 -29.82 -48.91 20.66
N SER A 455 -29.89 -48.24 19.52
CA SER A 455 -29.42 -46.86 19.33
C SER A 455 -30.08 -45.90 20.32
N VAL A 456 -29.24 -45.10 20.99
CA VAL A 456 -29.70 -43.97 21.79
C VAL A 456 -30.23 -42.90 20.81
N PRO A 457 -31.43 -42.33 21.01
CA PRO A 457 -31.92 -41.27 20.14
C PRO A 457 -30.95 -40.07 20.17
N ALA A 458 -30.54 -39.61 19.00
CA ALA A 458 -29.64 -38.46 18.86
C ALA A 458 -30.26 -37.21 19.51
N PRO A 459 -29.46 -36.32 20.12
CA PRO A 459 -29.97 -35.08 20.69
C PRO A 459 -30.63 -34.21 19.61
N GLU A 460 -31.87 -33.79 19.85
CA GLU A 460 -32.58 -32.85 18.96
C GLU A 460 -32.17 -31.40 19.25
N VAL A 461 -31.94 -30.62 18.19
CA VAL A 461 -31.68 -29.18 18.23
C VAL A 461 -32.76 -28.45 17.44
N GLU A 462 -33.12 -27.24 17.88
CA GLU A 462 -34.14 -26.40 17.25
C GLU A 462 -33.52 -25.49 16.19
N VAL A 463 -34.00 -25.57 14.95
CA VAL A 463 -33.49 -24.82 13.80
C VAL A 463 -33.76 -23.32 13.97
N PRO A 464 -32.74 -22.44 13.89
CA PRO A 464 -32.94 -21.00 14.06
C PRO A 464 -33.64 -20.32 12.88
N ASP A 465 -33.96 -19.03 13.06
CA ASP A 465 -34.21 -18.12 11.95
C ASP A 465 -32.86 -17.69 11.36
N LEU A 466 -32.56 -18.15 10.14
CA LEU A 466 -31.28 -17.93 9.46
C LEU A 466 -31.41 -16.91 8.33
N VAL A 467 -32.62 -16.69 7.81
CA VAL A 467 -32.90 -15.66 6.79
C VAL A 467 -32.58 -14.27 7.34
N GLY A 468 -31.87 -13.46 6.55
CA GLY A 468 -31.34 -12.16 6.97
C GLY A 468 -30.06 -12.22 7.78
N SER A 469 -29.53 -13.41 8.10
CA SER A 469 -28.19 -13.57 8.70
C SER A 469 -27.12 -13.76 7.63
N PHE A 470 -25.88 -13.36 7.93
CA PHE A 470 -24.72 -13.68 7.09
C PHE A 470 -24.38 -15.17 7.18
N TYR A 471 -24.09 -15.80 6.06
CA TYR A 471 -23.80 -17.24 5.98
C TYR A 471 -22.56 -17.60 6.78
N GLN A 472 -21.50 -16.80 6.70
CA GLN A 472 -20.28 -17.02 7.47
C GLN A 472 -20.53 -16.97 9.00
N LEU A 473 -21.48 -16.14 9.46
CA LEU A 473 -21.91 -16.09 10.87
C LEU A 473 -22.69 -17.34 11.28
N VAL A 474 -23.58 -17.82 10.42
CA VAL A 474 -24.39 -19.02 10.68
C VAL A 474 -23.51 -20.26 10.79
N GLN A 475 -22.52 -20.42 9.89
CA GLN A 475 -21.51 -21.47 10.02
C GLN A 475 -20.75 -21.37 11.36
N THR A 476 -20.26 -20.19 11.75
CA THR A 476 -19.49 -20.03 13.00
C THR A 476 -20.31 -20.22 14.27
N LYS A 477 -21.60 -19.85 14.26
CA LYS A 477 -22.47 -19.89 15.45
C LYS A 477 -23.20 -21.22 15.64
N TYR A 478 -23.47 -21.94 14.55
CA TYR A 478 -24.34 -23.12 14.55
C TYR A 478 -23.74 -24.32 13.81
N GLY A 479 -22.52 -24.23 13.28
CA GLY A 479 -21.82 -25.35 12.63
C GLY A 479 -21.42 -26.48 13.58
N ASP A 480 -21.43 -26.22 14.89
CA ASP A 480 -21.34 -27.26 15.92
C ASP A 480 -22.66 -28.04 16.09
N ASP A 481 -23.80 -27.58 15.54
CA ASP A 481 -25.13 -28.17 15.71
C ASP A 481 -25.80 -28.65 14.41
N PHE A 482 -25.43 -28.08 13.25
CA PHE A 482 -25.98 -28.42 11.94
C PHE A 482 -24.89 -28.40 10.85
N THR A 483 -25.06 -29.25 9.84
CA THR A 483 -24.32 -29.16 8.57
C THR A 483 -25.03 -28.17 7.64
N PHE A 484 -24.29 -27.35 6.87
CA PHE A 484 -24.89 -26.39 5.94
C PHE A 484 -24.52 -26.68 4.47
N GLU A 485 -25.53 -26.75 3.61
CA GLU A 485 -25.37 -26.87 2.15
C GLU A 485 -25.75 -25.55 1.47
N ALA A 486 -24.76 -24.86 0.90
CA ALA A 486 -24.92 -23.51 0.38
C ALA A 486 -25.08 -23.46 -1.15
N SER A 487 -26.07 -22.68 -1.60
CA SER A 487 -26.28 -22.31 -3.00
C SER A 487 -26.25 -20.78 -3.15
N TYR A 488 -25.62 -20.27 -4.21
CA TYR A 488 -25.32 -18.84 -4.36
C TYR A 488 -25.99 -18.23 -5.59
N GLU A 489 -26.87 -17.25 -5.38
CA GLU A 489 -27.71 -16.59 -6.39
C GLU A 489 -27.66 -15.06 -6.19
N TYR A 490 -27.87 -14.27 -7.24
CA TYR A 490 -27.99 -12.81 -7.06
C TYR A 490 -29.35 -12.46 -6.47
N ASN A 491 -29.42 -11.43 -5.61
CA ASN A 491 -30.65 -11.01 -4.96
C ASN A 491 -30.64 -9.51 -4.64
N ASP A 492 -31.51 -8.74 -5.30
CA ASP A 492 -31.57 -7.27 -5.15
C ASP A 492 -32.03 -6.81 -3.75
N SER A 493 -32.64 -7.70 -2.95
CA SER A 493 -33.15 -7.40 -1.60
C SER A 493 -32.20 -7.76 -0.45
N TYR A 494 -31.08 -8.45 -0.73
CA TYR A 494 -30.16 -8.96 0.30
C TYR A 494 -28.70 -8.69 -0.12
N GLU A 495 -27.91 -8.08 0.77
CA GLU A 495 -26.49 -7.82 0.49
C GLU A 495 -25.68 -9.13 0.40
N SER A 496 -24.48 -9.06 -0.19
CA SER A 496 -23.63 -10.25 -0.40
C SER A 496 -23.30 -10.98 0.91
N ASP A 497 -23.19 -12.31 0.84
CA ASP A 497 -23.11 -13.27 1.97
C ASP A 497 -24.37 -13.38 2.86
N MET A 498 -25.42 -12.58 2.66
CA MET A 498 -26.67 -12.76 3.42
C MET A 498 -27.48 -13.97 2.91
N ILE A 499 -27.94 -14.81 3.84
CA ILE A 499 -28.92 -15.87 3.59
C ILE A 499 -30.27 -15.22 3.31
N PHE A 500 -30.89 -15.56 2.18
CA PHE A 500 -32.23 -15.08 1.81
C PHE A 500 -33.29 -16.18 1.79
N ALA A 501 -32.90 -17.46 1.87
CA ALA A 501 -33.81 -18.58 2.12
C ALA A 501 -33.11 -19.73 2.86
N GLN A 502 -33.88 -20.47 3.66
CA GLN A 502 -33.51 -21.76 4.27
C GLN A 502 -34.59 -22.79 3.90
N ASP A 503 -34.21 -24.05 3.68
CA ASP A 503 -35.17 -25.12 3.36
C ASP A 503 -35.99 -25.59 4.57
N THR A 504 -35.32 -25.67 5.72
CA THR A 504 -35.87 -26.18 6.97
C THR A 504 -36.39 -25.02 7.80
N ALA A 505 -37.70 -25.00 8.06
CA ALA A 505 -38.35 -23.90 8.77
C ALA A 505 -37.79 -23.71 10.20
N LYS A 506 -37.70 -22.45 10.64
CA LYS A 506 -37.33 -22.10 12.02
C LYS A 506 -38.29 -22.71 13.04
N GLY A 507 -37.77 -23.13 14.18
CA GLY A 507 -38.54 -23.84 15.22
C GLY A 507 -38.76 -25.34 14.92
N THR A 508 -38.36 -25.83 13.75
CA THR A 508 -38.30 -27.28 13.49
C THR A 508 -37.24 -27.90 14.40
N LYS A 509 -37.58 -29.01 15.07
CA LYS A 509 -36.57 -29.84 15.75
C LYS A 509 -36.02 -30.87 14.79
N VAL A 510 -34.71 -31.00 14.76
CA VAL A 510 -33.98 -31.99 13.94
C VAL A 510 -32.89 -32.63 14.80
N PRO A 511 -32.43 -33.86 14.48
CA PRO A 511 -31.23 -34.42 15.08
C PRO A 511 -30.04 -33.47 14.90
N LYS A 512 -29.14 -33.40 15.89
CA LYS A 512 -27.84 -32.72 15.76
C LYS A 512 -27.10 -33.19 14.48
N ASP A 513 -26.33 -32.27 13.91
CA ASP A 513 -25.51 -32.42 12.69
C ASP A 513 -26.32 -32.51 11.37
N SER A 514 -27.66 -32.43 11.44
CA SER A 514 -28.56 -32.43 10.26
C SER A 514 -28.19 -31.38 9.21
N VAL A 515 -28.38 -31.72 7.94
CA VAL A 515 -28.12 -30.83 6.80
C VAL A 515 -29.27 -29.83 6.62
N ILE A 516 -28.95 -28.53 6.67
CA ILE A 516 -29.83 -27.41 6.35
C ILE A 516 -29.37 -26.78 5.03
N LYS A 517 -30.23 -26.71 4.02
CA LYS A 517 -29.91 -26.10 2.72
C LYS A 517 -30.24 -24.61 2.75
N LEU A 518 -29.31 -23.79 2.26
CA LEU A 518 -29.38 -22.33 2.31
C LEU A 518 -29.21 -21.71 0.91
N LYS A 519 -29.90 -20.60 0.66
CA LYS A 519 -29.65 -19.70 -0.46
C LYS A 519 -28.97 -18.42 0.03
N ILE A 520 -27.79 -18.13 -0.50
CA ILE A 520 -26.93 -17.02 -0.13
C ILE A 520 -26.88 -16.01 -1.28
N SER A 521 -27.00 -14.73 -0.96
CA SER A 521 -26.89 -13.65 -1.93
C SER A 521 -25.44 -13.47 -2.40
N LYS A 522 -25.26 -13.36 -3.72
CA LYS A 522 -24.03 -12.88 -4.37
C LYS A 522 -23.91 -11.34 -4.33
N GLY A 523 -24.90 -10.66 -3.77
CA GLY A 523 -25.17 -9.23 -3.97
C GLY A 523 -26.26 -9.00 -5.01
N LYS A 524 -26.45 -7.73 -5.38
CA LYS A 524 -27.50 -7.30 -6.29
C LYS A 524 -27.21 -7.75 -7.72
N ASP A 525 -28.24 -8.19 -8.44
CA ASP A 525 -28.19 -8.49 -9.86
C ASP A 525 -28.07 -7.19 -10.63
N ASN A 526 -29.05 -6.30 -10.45
CA ASN A 526 -29.16 -5.06 -11.20
C ASN A 526 -28.43 -3.94 -10.44
N THR A 527 -27.45 -3.34 -11.11
CA THR A 527 -26.69 -2.20 -10.60
C THR A 527 -26.44 -1.18 -11.71
N LYS A 528 -25.93 0.00 -11.34
CA LYS A 528 -25.64 1.08 -12.29
C LYS A 528 -24.15 1.13 -12.61
N ILE A 529 -23.84 1.26 -13.90
CA ILE A 529 -22.50 1.51 -14.39
C ILE A 529 -22.00 2.83 -13.80
N PRO A 530 -20.92 2.85 -13.02
CA PRO A 530 -20.42 4.07 -12.41
C PRO A 530 -19.79 4.99 -13.45
N ASP A 531 -19.70 6.28 -13.11
CA ASP A 531 -19.06 7.30 -13.94
C ASP A 531 -17.53 7.12 -14.02
N TYR A 532 -16.98 7.32 -15.22
CA TYR A 532 -15.56 7.13 -15.56
C TYR A 532 -14.84 8.42 -15.98
N ALA A 533 -15.52 9.57 -16.01
CA ALA A 533 -14.92 10.85 -16.40
C ALA A 533 -13.68 11.19 -15.57
N ASP A 534 -12.60 11.57 -16.26
CA ASP A 534 -11.32 12.08 -15.74
C ASP A 534 -10.63 11.24 -14.64
N ILE A 535 -10.93 9.94 -14.56
CA ILE A 535 -10.32 9.03 -13.57
C ILE A 535 -9.49 7.91 -14.19
N ASN A 536 -8.50 7.45 -13.43
CA ASN A 536 -7.62 6.38 -13.84
C ASN A 536 -8.25 4.99 -13.67
N VAL A 537 -7.64 3.99 -14.33
CA VAL A 537 -8.07 2.58 -14.30
C VAL A 537 -8.37 2.11 -12.87
N SER A 538 -7.42 2.26 -11.94
CA SER A 538 -7.57 1.74 -10.58
C SER A 538 -8.64 2.48 -9.76
N GLN A 539 -8.82 3.79 -9.99
CA GLN A 539 -9.95 4.54 -9.44
C GLN A 539 -11.30 4.01 -9.99
N TYR A 540 -11.34 3.59 -11.24
CA TYR A 540 -12.54 3.01 -11.84
C TYR A 540 -12.82 1.58 -11.38
N GLU A 541 -11.80 0.74 -11.24
CA GLU A 541 -11.91 -0.61 -10.63
C GLU A 541 -12.50 -0.53 -9.21
N ILE A 542 -12.10 0.47 -8.41
CA ILE A 542 -12.70 0.76 -7.10
C ILE A 542 -14.17 1.17 -7.22
N LYS A 543 -14.55 2.02 -8.19
CA LYS A 543 -15.96 2.37 -8.43
C LYS A 543 -16.79 1.15 -8.87
N LEU A 544 -16.27 0.29 -9.76
CA LEU A 544 -16.94 -0.93 -10.21
C LEU A 544 -17.19 -1.90 -9.05
N LYS A 545 -16.15 -2.17 -8.25
CA LYS A 545 -16.26 -2.97 -7.01
C LYS A 545 -17.28 -2.38 -6.04
N SER A 546 -17.30 -1.05 -5.87
CA SER A 546 -18.27 -0.35 -5.01
C SER A 546 -19.70 -0.40 -5.55
N ALA A 547 -19.88 -0.47 -6.87
CA ALA A 547 -21.18 -0.70 -7.52
C ALA A 547 -21.60 -2.18 -7.52
N GLY A 548 -20.75 -3.11 -7.05
CA GLY A 548 -21.01 -4.55 -7.13
C GLY A 548 -20.84 -5.14 -8.53
N ILE A 549 -20.24 -4.41 -9.48
CA ILE A 549 -19.90 -4.92 -10.81
C ILE A 549 -18.60 -5.70 -10.71
N SER A 550 -18.71 -7.03 -10.79
CA SER A 550 -17.56 -7.95 -10.67
C SER A 550 -17.11 -8.57 -12.00
N ASN A 551 -18.00 -8.66 -13.00
CA ASN A 551 -17.68 -9.23 -14.31
C ASN A 551 -17.28 -8.14 -15.32
N TYR A 552 -16.03 -7.67 -15.24
CA TYR A 552 -15.47 -6.69 -16.18
C TYR A 552 -14.09 -7.11 -16.71
N SER A 553 -13.62 -6.44 -17.76
CA SER A 553 -12.25 -6.57 -18.28
C SER A 553 -11.72 -5.24 -18.79
N LEU A 554 -10.48 -4.94 -18.42
CA LEU A 554 -9.71 -3.82 -18.96
C LEU A 554 -9.22 -4.15 -20.37
N ILE A 555 -9.34 -3.19 -21.29
CA ILE A 555 -8.86 -3.27 -22.67
C ILE A 555 -8.08 -1.99 -22.97
N ALA A 556 -6.83 -2.11 -23.44
CA ALA A 556 -6.09 -0.94 -23.91
C ALA A 556 -6.75 -0.40 -25.18
N SER A 557 -7.09 0.90 -25.21
CA SER A 557 -7.64 1.52 -26.41
C SER A 557 -6.55 1.78 -27.45
N THR A 558 -6.95 1.80 -28.71
CA THR A 558 -6.15 2.27 -29.84
C THR A 558 -6.16 3.80 -29.99
N ASP A 559 -6.98 4.49 -29.20
CA ASP A 559 -7.17 5.94 -29.29
C ASP A 559 -6.01 6.68 -28.62
N THR A 560 -5.44 7.67 -29.32
CA THR A 560 -4.30 8.48 -28.85
C THR A 560 -4.72 9.76 -28.13
N TRP A 561 -6.02 9.96 -27.88
CA TRP A 561 -6.58 11.20 -27.33
C TRP A 561 -7.04 11.06 -25.87
N GLY A 562 -6.22 11.55 -24.94
CA GLY A 562 -6.53 11.65 -23.51
C GLY A 562 -5.29 11.46 -22.64
N ASN A 563 -5.49 11.32 -21.33
CA ASN A 563 -4.39 11.15 -20.39
C ASN A 563 -3.94 9.68 -20.28
N PRO A 564 -2.64 9.40 -20.13
CA PRO A 564 -2.15 8.06 -19.81
C PRO A 564 -2.85 7.46 -18.59
N ASN A 565 -3.23 6.18 -18.68
CA ASN A 565 -3.94 5.42 -17.64
C ASN A 565 -5.37 5.90 -17.29
N THR A 566 -6.01 6.80 -18.06
CA THR A 566 -7.44 7.14 -17.87
C THR A 566 -8.38 6.22 -18.64
N VAL A 567 -9.57 5.97 -18.08
CA VAL A 567 -10.67 5.26 -18.76
C VAL A 567 -11.34 6.20 -19.76
N VAL A 568 -11.54 5.73 -20.99
CA VAL A 568 -12.04 6.53 -22.13
C VAL A 568 -13.33 6.00 -22.76
N GLY A 569 -13.74 4.76 -22.46
CA GLY A 569 -14.99 4.21 -22.97
C GLY A 569 -15.39 2.90 -22.32
N LEU A 570 -16.67 2.54 -22.45
CA LEU A 570 -17.25 1.34 -21.87
C LEU A 570 -18.10 0.61 -22.92
N LYS A 571 -18.03 -0.73 -22.95
CA LYS A 571 -18.88 -1.55 -23.84
C LYS A 571 -19.44 -2.79 -23.13
N VAL A 572 -20.58 -3.28 -23.61
CA VAL A 572 -21.16 -4.58 -23.26
C VAL A 572 -21.63 -5.24 -24.56
N ASP A 573 -21.22 -6.49 -24.80
CA ASP A 573 -21.40 -7.20 -26.08
C ASP A 573 -20.98 -6.36 -27.32
N GLY A 574 -19.88 -5.61 -27.20
CA GLY A 574 -19.36 -4.72 -28.25
C GLY A 574 -20.17 -3.44 -28.50
N LYS A 575 -21.29 -3.20 -27.77
CA LYS A 575 -22.06 -1.96 -27.83
C LYS A 575 -21.61 -0.98 -26.75
N GLU A 576 -21.52 0.30 -27.09
CA GLU A 576 -21.20 1.35 -26.11
C GLU A 576 -22.29 1.52 -25.06
N VAL A 577 -21.84 1.71 -23.82
CA VAL A 577 -22.68 1.98 -22.64
C VAL A 577 -22.14 3.20 -21.87
N LYS A 578 -22.98 3.82 -21.05
CA LYS A 578 -22.71 5.10 -20.39
C LYS A 578 -22.84 5.00 -18.88
N ALA A 579 -22.31 6.02 -18.19
CA ALA A 579 -22.51 6.19 -16.76
C ALA A 579 -24.02 6.27 -16.43
N ASN A 580 -24.44 5.53 -15.41
CA ASN A 580 -25.82 5.33 -14.94
C ASN A 580 -26.71 4.37 -15.77
N ASP A 581 -26.20 3.78 -16.87
CA ASP A 581 -26.87 2.66 -17.53
C ASP A 581 -26.94 1.44 -16.59
N GLU A 582 -27.93 0.58 -16.79
CA GLU A 582 -28.13 -0.60 -15.95
C GLU A 582 -27.30 -1.80 -16.44
N PHE A 583 -26.64 -2.47 -15.49
CA PHE A 583 -25.85 -3.68 -15.70
C PHE A 583 -26.39 -4.80 -14.81
N SER A 584 -26.71 -5.94 -15.42
CA SER A 584 -27.14 -7.16 -14.71
C SER A 584 -25.95 -8.11 -14.55
N ASN A 585 -25.59 -8.37 -13.30
CA ASN A 585 -24.55 -9.33 -12.91
C ASN A 585 -24.96 -10.79 -13.21
N SER A 586 -26.25 -11.12 -13.30
CA SER A 586 -26.73 -12.46 -13.67
C SER A 586 -26.73 -12.74 -15.18
N SER A 587 -26.72 -11.69 -16.01
CA SER A 587 -26.80 -11.80 -17.48
C SER A 587 -25.67 -12.60 -18.15
N GLY A 588 -24.58 -12.89 -17.42
CA GLY A 588 -23.36 -13.53 -17.94
C GLY A 588 -22.50 -12.60 -18.80
N LYS A 589 -23.00 -11.41 -19.16
CA LYS A 589 -22.31 -10.41 -19.95
C LYS A 589 -21.19 -9.74 -19.16
N LYS A 590 -20.23 -9.20 -19.88
CA LYS A 590 -19.02 -8.59 -19.32
C LYS A 590 -18.96 -7.11 -19.68
N LEU A 591 -18.56 -6.28 -18.71
CA LEU A 591 -18.27 -4.86 -18.95
C LEU A 591 -16.84 -4.72 -19.47
N GLU A 592 -16.70 -4.29 -20.71
CA GLU A 592 -15.42 -3.95 -21.34
C GLU A 592 -15.07 -2.49 -20.99
N VAL A 593 -13.90 -2.28 -20.39
CA VAL A 593 -13.43 -0.99 -19.90
C VAL A 593 -12.21 -0.57 -20.72
N TYR A 594 -12.39 0.41 -21.59
CA TYR A 594 -11.34 0.91 -22.49
C TYR A 594 -10.52 2.00 -21.79
N TYR A 595 -9.19 1.88 -21.80
CA TYR A 595 -8.28 2.83 -21.16
C TYR A 595 -7.06 3.15 -22.03
N ILE A 596 -6.47 4.33 -21.87
CA ILE A 596 -5.24 4.71 -22.59
C ILE A 596 -4.03 4.05 -21.92
N PRO A 597 -3.23 3.24 -22.63
CA PRO A 597 -2.05 2.62 -22.05
C PRO A 597 -0.94 3.64 -21.74
N SER A 598 -0.14 3.36 -20.71
CA SER A 598 0.84 4.31 -20.15
C SER A 598 2.18 4.36 -20.90
N ASP A 599 2.25 3.77 -22.09
CA ASP A 599 3.43 3.69 -22.96
C ASP A 599 3.36 4.64 -24.17
N GLN A 600 2.23 5.30 -24.40
CA GLN A 600 2.05 6.25 -25.49
C GLN A 600 2.77 7.57 -25.19
N ASN A 601 3.94 7.74 -25.82
CA ASN A 601 4.74 8.96 -25.76
C ASN A 601 4.07 10.10 -26.55
N THR A 602 3.19 10.86 -25.89
CA THR A 602 2.39 11.94 -26.49
C THR A 602 3.20 13.21 -26.74
N SER A 603 3.94 13.24 -27.85
CA SER A 603 4.69 14.40 -28.36
C SER A 603 3.77 15.52 -28.88
N TYR A 604 3.10 16.23 -27.97
CA TYR A 604 2.40 17.47 -28.30
C TYR A 604 3.39 18.57 -28.72
N GLN A 605 3.29 19.03 -29.97
CA GLN A 605 4.00 20.23 -30.44
C GLN A 605 3.22 21.49 -30.06
N ASP A 606 3.70 22.22 -29.05
CA ASP A 606 3.25 23.59 -28.79
C ASP A 606 3.80 24.56 -29.86
N ASN A 607 3.03 24.71 -30.95
CA ASN A 607 3.27 25.74 -31.96
C ASN A 607 2.77 27.11 -31.47
N ASN A 608 3.40 27.68 -30.44
CA ASN A 608 3.25 29.08 -30.05
C ASN A 608 4.46 29.61 -29.27
N SER A 609 5.48 30.07 -30.00
CA SER A 609 6.44 31.04 -29.47
C SER A 609 6.88 31.98 -30.59
N TYR A 610 6.61 33.27 -30.42
CA TYR A 610 7.10 34.33 -31.30
C TYR A 610 8.37 34.96 -30.70
N ASP A 611 9.15 35.55 -31.60
CA ASP A 611 10.22 36.52 -31.36
C ASP A 611 11.60 36.05 -30.84
N ASN A 612 12.58 36.34 -31.69
CA ASN A 612 13.95 36.76 -31.38
C ASN A 612 14.88 35.81 -30.60
N ASN A 613 15.73 35.13 -31.38
CA ASN A 613 17.07 35.67 -31.54
C ASN A 613 17.55 35.56 -32.99
N ASN A 614 18.53 36.40 -33.35
CA ASN A 614 18.93 36.66 -34.74
C ASN A 614 20.47 36.62 -34.87
N TYR A 615 20.94 36.44 -36.11
CA TYR A 615 22.30 36.64 -36.62
C TYR A 615 23.38 35.57 -36.35
N ASN A 616 24.07 35.25 -37.47
CA ASN A 616 25.35 34.54 -37.68
C ASN A 616 25.34 33.00 -37.81
N ASP A 617 26.16 32.39 -38.68
CA ASP A 617 26.55 32.80 -40.05
C ASP A 617 27.11 31.59 -40.84
N TYR A 618 27.16 31.70 -42.18
CA TYR A 618 27.93 30.89 -43.16
C TYR A 618 28.27 29.39 -42.93
N ASN A 619 27.77 28.57 -43.88
CA ASN A 619 28.48 27.46 -44.57
C ASN A 619 29.02 26.25 -43.74
N ASN A 620 29.16 25.03 -44.27
CA ASN A 620 29.22 24.60 -45.69
C ASN A 620 28.90 23.10 -45.83
N ASN A 621 28.56 22.65 -47.06
CA ASN A 621 28.82 21.29 -47.59
C ASN A 621 28.09 20.06 -46.95
N TYR A 622 27.73 18.99 -47.68
CA TYR A 622 27.76 18.69 -49.12
C TYR A 622 26.86 17.47 -49.46
N TYR A 623 26.00 17.60 -50.46
CA TYR A 623 25.30 16.54 -51.23
C TYR A 623 24.23 15.65 -50.52
N ASP A 624 22.98 15.83 -50.97
CA ASP A 624 22.18 14.71 -51.51
C ASP A 624 21.82 15.07 -52.98
N ASN A 625 21.45 14.08 -53.81
CA ASN A 625 21.48 14.23 -55.27
C ASN A 625 20.44 13.37 -56.02
N THR A 626 19.29 13.97 -56.37
CA THR A 626 18.46 13.56 -57.52
C THR A 626 17.57 14.71 -58.02
N ASP A 627 17.51 14.88 -59.35
CA ASP A 627 16.59 15.79 -60.01
C ASP A 627 15.12 15.31 -59.94
N TYR A 628 14.15 16.23 -59.92
CA TYR A 628 13.44 16.61 -61.15
C TYR A 628 12.66 17.93 -60.98
N SER A 629 12.49 18.65 -62.09
CA SER A 629 11.96 20.02 -62.14
C SER A 629 10.45 20.09 -62.42
N TYR A 630 9.79 21.18 -61.99
CA TYR A 630 9.23 22.21 -62.89
C TYR A 630 8.80 23.48 -62.12
N THR A 631 8.48 24.56 -62.83
CA THR A 631 8.37 25.95 -62.32
C THR A 631 6.93 26.54 -62.50
N PRO A 632 6.64 27.87 -62.41
CA PRO A 632 6.21 28.48 -61.14
C PRO A 632 4.91 29.35 -61.20
N THR A 633 4.51 29.90 -60.04
CA THR A 633 3.74 31.16 -59.72
C THR A 633 3.09 32.01 -60.84
N PRO A 634 1.91 32.68 -60.62
CA PRO A 634 1.71 33.61 -59.48
C PRO A 634 0.28 33.81 -58.90
N THR A 635 0.20 34.74 -57.93
CA THR A 635 -0.95 35.34 -57.21
C THR A 635 -1.53 36.56 -57.99
N PRO A 636 -2.41 37.50 -57.48
CA PRO A 636 -3.10 37.63 -56.17
C PRO A 636 -4.58 38.19 -56.15
N THR A 637 -5.39 37.84 -55.12
CA THR A 637 -6.40 38.71 -54.41
C THR A 637 -7.62 39.34 -55.20
N PRO A 638 -8.54 40.14 -54.60
CA PRO A 638 -9.46 39.85 -53.46
C PRO A 638 -10.94 40.35 -53.63
N VAL A 639 -11.85 40.00 -52.68
CA VAL A 639 -13.18 40.61 -52.33
C VAL A 639 -14.31 40.72 -53.41
N PRO A 640 -15.58 41.06 -53.08
CA PRO A 640 -16.41 40.70 -51.90
C PRO A 640 -17.90 40.30 -52.23
N ASP A 641 -18.67 40.01 -51.15
CA ASP A 641 -20.05 40.49 -50.90
C ASP A 641 -21.33 39.67 -51.28
N ASN A 642 -22.35 39.90 -50.42
CA ASN A 642 -23.81 39.94 -50.60
C ASN A 642 -24.71 38.71 -50.93
N SER A 643 -25.55 38.38 -49.93
CA SER A 643 -27.04 38.43 -50.00
C SER A 643 -27.91 37.17 -50.23
N ALA A 644 -29.18 37.30 -49.79
CA ALA A 644 -30.38 36.48 -49.97
C ALA A 644 -30.37 35.03 -49.42
N SER A 645 -31.29 34.52 -48.57
CA SER A 645 -32.74 34.73 -48.29
C SER A 645 -33.73 33.86 -49.09
N SER A 646 -34.26 32.81 -48.46
CA SER A 646 -35.69 32.36 -48.48
C SER A 646 -35.84 31.07 -47.63
N VAL A 647 -36.73 30.98 -46.61
CA VAL A 647 -38.16 30.56 -46.67
C VAL A 647 -38.32 29.13 -47.22
N VAL A 648 -38.93 28.15 -46.54
CA VAL A 648 -40.37 28.02 -46.16
C VAL A 648 -40.59 27.37 -44.76
N ASP A 649 -41.74 27.71 -44.17
CA ASP A 649 -42.50 27.22 -42.99
C ASP A 649 -42.59 25.67 -42.75
N ASN A 650 -43.22 25.10 -41.71
CA ASN A 650 -44.29 25.52 -40.74
C ASN A 650 -44.27 24.56 -39.50
N SER A 651 -45.08 24.59 -38.43
CA SER A 651 -46.23 25.43 -37.99
C SER A 651 -46.52 25.31 -36.46
N GLY A 652 -46.71 26.42 -35.74
CA GLY A 652 -47.37 26.50 -34.41
C GLY A 652 -46.57 25.98 -33.21
N GLY A 653 -46.75 26.43 -31.95
CA GLY A 653 -47.68 27.36 -31.28
C GLY A 653 -47.63 27.03 -29.76
N ASN A 654 -47.93 27.88 -28.78
CA ASN A 654 -48.67 29.15 -28.72
C ASN A 654 -48.30 29.92 -27.42
N VAL A 655 -48.43 31.27 -27.39
CA VAL A 655 -48.90 32.18 -26.27
C VAL A 655 -48.51 31.84 -24.80
N SER A 656 -48.02 32.71 -23.89
CA SER A 656 -47.91 34.18 -23.67
C SER A 656 -46.85 34.44 -22.57
N GLY A 657 -46.35 35.65 -22.23
CA GLY A 657 -46.60 37.05 -22.65
C GLY A 657 -46.51 38.01 -21.43
N GLY A 658 -45.95 39.22 -21.58
CA GLY A 658 -45.89 40.23 -20.50
C GLY A 658 -44.80 41.31 -20.64
N ASP A 659 -45.21 42.57 -20.83
CA ASP A 659 -44.39 43.79 -20.81
C ASP A 659 -44.21 44.33 -19.35
N ASN A 660 -43.67 45.51 -18.96
CA ASN A 660 -43.12 46.77 -19.55
C ASN A 660 -42.33 47.52 -18.41
N SER A 661 -41.77 48.75 -18.44
CA SER A 661 -41.55 49.84 -19.44
C SER A 661 -40.50 50.87 -18.90
N GLY A 662 -39.51 51.28 -19.70
CA GLY A 662 -38.67 52.49 -19.48
C GLY A 662 -37.61 52.40 -18.35
N GLY A 663 -36.59 53.25 -18.24
CA GLY A 663 -36.26 54.54 -18.89
C GLY A 663 -35.91 55.62 -17.83
N ASN A 664 -35.18 56.71 -18.08
CA ASN A 664 -34.33 57.11 -19.21
C ASN A 664 -33.43 58.34 -18.82
N TYR A 665 -32.28 58.53 -19.49
CA TYR A 665 -31.52 59.80 -19.69
C TYR A 665 -30.76 60.59 -18.57
N LEU A 666 -29.55 61.05 -18.99
CA LEU A 666 -28.75 62.25 -18.61
C LEU A 666 -28.04 62.33 -17.21
N VAL A 667 -26.98 63.15 -16.98
CA VAL A 667 -25.66 63.42 -17.67
C VAL A 667 -24.88 64.54 -16.91
N ASN A 668 -23.53 64.54 -17.00
CA ASN A 668 -22.54 65.51 -16.43
C ASN A 668 -22.36 65.49 -14.88
N GLY A 669 -21.17 65.81 -14.32
CA GLY A 669 -19.85 66.04 -14.94
C GLY A 669 -18.79 66.63 -13.97
N GLY A 670 -17.49 66.38 -14.23
CA GLY A 670 -16.31 66.88 -13.46
C GLY A 670 -15.30 65.73 -13.17
N SER A 671 -14.02 65.72 -13.56
CA SER A 671 -12.89 66.70 -13.48
C SER A 671 -12.21 66.75 -12.09
N ALA A 672 -10.86 66.72 -11.94
CA ALA A 672 -9.76 66.53 -12.91
C ALA A 672 -8.38 66.26 -12.19
N VAL A 673 -7.31 66.02 -12.99
CA VAL A 673 -5.84 66.08 -12.68
C VAL A 673 -5.29 64.99 -11.72
N ASP A 674 -4.20 64.20 -11.92
CA ASP A 674 -3.06 64.07 -12.86
C ASP A 674 -1.65 64.46 -12.33
N ASN A 675 -0.61 63.71 -12.75
CA ASN A 675 0.84 63.81 -12.41
C ASN A 675 1.29 63.50 -10.96
N GLY A 676 2.52 63.02 -10.70
CA GLY A 676 3.53 62.45 -11.61
C GLY A 676 5.01 62.60 -11.17
N GLY A 677 5.77 61.50 -11.17
CA GLY A 677 7.25 61.48 -11.29
C GLY A 677 8.11 61.57 -10.01
N GLY A 678 9.36 61.07 -10.10
CA GLY A 678 10.44 61.34 -9.12
C GLY A 678 11.31 60.12 -8.72
N SER A 679 12.56 60.07 -9.18
CA SER A 679 13.62 59.16 -8.67
C SER A 679 14.82 59.99 -8.23
N VAL A 680 15.66 59.50 -7.28
CA VAL A 680 17.15 59.60 -7.29
C VAL A 680 17.80 59.05 -5.98
N VAL A 681 19.00 58.49 -6.16
CA VAL A 681 20.09 58.08 -5.24
C VAL A 681 20.44 59.16 -4.16
N ASP A 682 21.18 58.97 -3.06
CA ASP A 682 22.40 58.15 -2.85
C ASP A 682 22.85 57.96 -1.36
N ASN A 683 23.79 57.02 -1.17
CA ASN A 683 24.86 56.82 -0.15
C ASN A 683 24.84 57.37 1.31
N GLY A 684 25.41 56.54 2.20
CA GLY A 684 26.02 56.93 3.50
C GLY A 684 25.33 56.33 4.75
N GLY A 685 26.01 55.79 5.77
CA GLY A 685 27.45 55.56 5.94
C GLY A 685 27.92 55.89 7.38
N GLY A 686 28.14 54.88 8.23
CA GLY A 686 28.66 55.11 9.59
C GLY A 686 28.67 53.86 10.48
N ALA A 687 29.85 53.51 11.01
CA ALA A 687 30.04 52.49 12.03
C ALA A 687 30.89 53.06 13.17
N VAL A 688 30.62 52.65 14.41
CA VAL A 688 31.43 52.95 15.61
C VAL A 688 31.53 51.68 16.45
N VAL A 689 32.66 51.46 17.10
CA VAL A 689 33.00 50.22 17.81
C VAL A 689 33.56 50.55 19.20
N ASP A 690 33.39 49.57 20.11
CA ASP A 690 34.33 49.19 21.17
C ASP A 690 34.18 49.74 22.62
N ASN A 691 34.72 48.94 23.55
CA ASN A 691 34.77 49.01 25.00
C ASN A 691 33.48 48.62 25.76
N GLY A 692 33.53 47.85 26.87
CA GLY A 692 34.65 47.05 27.40
C GLY A 692 34.74 46.97 28.94
N GLY A 693 34.50 45.77 29.49
CA GLY A 693 35.05 45.33 30.79
C GLY A 693 34.20 45.49 32.07
N GLY A 694 34.54 44.69 33.09
CA GLY A 694 34.14 44.88 34.50
C GLY A 694 33.21 43.82 35.10
N ALA A 695 33.68 43.07 36.11
CA ALA A 695 32.87 42.15 36.91
C ALA A 695 33.33 42.11 38.38
N VAL A 696 32.40 42.31 39.33
CA VAL A 696 32.51 42.14 40.81
C VAL A 696 31.06 41.90 41.29
N VAL A 697 30.61 40.71 41.71
CA VAL A 697 30.78 40.01 43.01
C VAL A 697 30.24 40.81 44.22
N ASP A 698 29.14 40.34 44.85
CA ASP A 698 29.11 40.06 46.30
C ASP A 698 27.94 39.11 46.69
N ASN A 699 27.82 38.79 47.99
CA ASN A 699 27.19 37.58 48.52
C ASN A 699 25.94 37.83 49.41
N GLY A 700 25.13 36.78 49.59
CA GLY A 700 24.11 36.67 50.65
C GLY A 700 22.99 35.67 50.30
N GLY A 701 22.71 34.59 51.03
CA GLY A 701 23.35 34.07 52.25
C GLY A 701 22.40 34.05 53.46
N GLY A 702 21.74 32.91 53.71
CA GLY A 702 20.88 32.70 54.88
C GLY A 702 19.92 31.52 54.68
N ALA A 703 19.83 30.63 55.67
CA ALA A 703 18.99 29.43 55.62
C ALA A 703 18.11 29.31 56.87
N VAL A 704 16.93 28.71 56.68
CA VAL A 704 16.21 27.83 57.63
C VAL A 704 15.53 26.75 56.81
#